data_AF-A0A2M7KSF9-F1
#
_entry.id   AF-A0A2M7KSF9-F1
#
_cell.length_a   1.000
_cell.length_b   1.000
_cell.length_c   1.000
_cell.angle_alpha   90.00
_cell.angle_beta   90.00
_cell.angle_gamma   90.00
#
_symmetry.space_group_name_H-M   'P 1'
#
loop_
_entity.id
_entity.type
_entity.pdbx_description
1 polymer ?
#
loop_
_entity_poly.entity_id
_entity_poly.type
_entity_poly.pdbx_seq_one_letter_code
_entity_poly.pdbx_strand_id
1 'polypeptide(L)'
;MRTRSTTTILLLAALAHEGASAEAPSFRELPLPSATLMRTGDPADVVPVMDRFGPGLDSVDLPGARVFKTQLRFPCGDVPEGDYSLGLLTMMPLWSGSLGFGEHFPNQVQAYLNDTRLVWTSHTEPVRPENAAEWSLYQAEIRADAPIHVKPSDVLRLVCMPEGGAVTVGPLRLYREPPAGGLVKLNPPDWGRPTTLWLDAQWEATQRDGDTVRQPCVLYNPGVLPRTFTLLATGKDYLQRVLLASREELTLQPGEKLTKTFALKPGDSGWARLSVSAMADGVSPAVRLSKFYVDDIVAGSRPNTCLNGEWEMCFVPVYDDRTSVTVSDKTSVTLLQTGIRVEEDRSERSAVSRGVQDAEPQTDGVSNQRGAGVGERSGSGGWRESDNGLSLASASRRGGSCRVGGAVAVSALSPAGNGAGDGGAGAGLQRPVPRLGGEEDPRPPLAGGRALLAVVYGRRRIGKTALVEQTFRDDTLWKFEGIEAGDRRTQLSFFAKQLSHYVPPGEPLTLLRWEDAFEALGNAITQHEKQHSGRLVLFFDEFQWFCEMKPAVVTVFKYYWDNFFSKHPQRVFVLCGSVSSFLVKKVLQSRALYGRVDLEIHLHPLSLRESQQLLRGAPYAAEALDTYLVFGGVPQYLVELNPTLSLQQNLNEYAFRASGFFFREFDRLFISHFAQHPTYEPVLRALSERRLIPAELTAKCQLLAGGTFSARMKELELAGFVRALSPVDKGPNSRLIRYSLDNEYLHFYFRFIAPHSAEIVSGNLSFPQINASRAFDQWRGYAFERLCRKHAKQLADHLRFGGISHRSGAWFQRGMTERAGGQVDLLFVRADSVLTVCEMKYTARLAPRQVVSELEGKVDLLRAAFPGHALERVLVLGKPTPKLDQLRPHFDHVLTADEVFLG
;
A
#
# COMPACT_ATOMS: atom_id res chain seq x y z
N MET A 1 -29.13 1.63 37.38
CA MET A 1 -29.03 0.21 36.92
C MET A 1 -27.91 0.14 35.88
N ARG A 2 -26.92 -0.77 35.89
CA ARG A 2 -26.91 -2.25 35.99
C ARG A 2 -27.71 -2.94 34.88
N THR A 3 -27.02 -3.56 33.90
CA THR A 3 -27.18 -4.97 33.41
C THR A 3 -26.66 -5.22 31.97
N ARG A 4 -25.34 -5.12 31.72
CA ARG A 4 -24.69 -5.85 30.59
C ARG A 4 -23.26 -6.37 30.85
N SER A 5 -22.56 -5.98 31.92
CA SER A 5 -21.26 -6.57 32.28
C SER A 5 -21.34 -7.92 33.02
N THR A 6 -22.54 -8.32 33.49
CA THR A 6 -22.72 -9.52 34.31
C THR A 6 -22.42 -10.82 33.57
N THR A 7 -22.70 -10.89 32.26
CA THR A 7 -22.73 -12.15 31.51
C THR A 7 -21.37 -12.82 31.38
N THR A 8 -20.28 -12.07 31.19
CA THR A 8 -18.92 -12.64 31.10
C THR A 8 -18.39 -13.08 32.46
N ILE A 9 -18.71 -12.34 33.52
CA ILE A 9 -18.39 -12.71 34.91
C ILE A 9 -19.15 -13.99 35.29
N LEU A 10 -20.43 -14.07 34.91
CA LEU A 10 -21.23 -15.29 35.07
C LEU A 10 -20.70 -16.47 34.25
N LEU A 11 -20.11 -16.26 33.06
CA LEU A 11 -19.55 -17.36 32.28
C LEU A 11 -18.33 -18.00 32.96
N LEU A 12 -17.40 -17.17 33.47
CA LEU A 12 -16.24 -17.65 34.23
C LEU A 12 -16.64 -18.26 35.59
N ALA A 13 -17.64 -17.67 36.27
CA ALA A 13 -18.16 -18.20 37.52
C ALA A 13 -18.97 -19.51 37.35
N ALA A 14 -19.67 -19.69 36.23
CA ALA A 14 -20.41 -20.91 35.93
C ALA A 14 -19.48 -22.07 35.55
N LEU A 15 -18.45 -21.79 34.73
CA LEU A 15 -17.42 -22.79 34.38
C LEU A 15 -16.59 -23.23 35.60
N ALA A 16 -16.49 -22.41 36.64
CA ALA A 16 -15.89 -22.79 37.93
C ALA A 16 -16.83 -23.58 38.85
N HIS A 17 -18.11 -23.75 38.50
CA HIS A 17 -19.12 -24.35 39.37
C HIS A 17 -19.58 -25.76 38.94
N GLU A 18 -19.38 -26.15 37.68
CA GLU A 18 -19.78 -27.46 37.15
C GLU A 18 -18.61 -28.48 37.17
N GLY A 19 -18.36 -29.04 38.36
CA GLY A 19 -18.01 -30.45 38.48
C GLY A 19 -16.56 -30.89 38.34
N ALA A 20 -15.76 -30.68 39.39
CA ALA A 20 -14.97 -31.77 39.98
C ALA A 20 -14.52 -31.42 41.41
N SER A 21 -14.76 -32.31 42.37
CA SER A 21 -13.95 -32.38 43.60
C SER A 21 -12.66 -33.16 43.31
N ALA A 22 -11.86 -32.66 42.38
CA ALA A 22 -10.52 -33.19 42.14
C ALA A 22 -9.65 -32.90 43.37
N GLU A 23 -8.79 -33.84 43.75
CA GLU A 23 -7.73 -33.54 44.73
C GLU A 23 -6.85 -32.41 44.17
N ALA A 24 -6.35 -31.54 45.06
CA ALA A 24 -5.50 -30.43 44.64
C ALA A 24 -4.29 -30.99 43.85
N PRO A 25 -4.05 -30.52 42.61
CA PRO A 25 -3.09 -31.15 41.70
C PRO A 25 -1.70 -31.17 42.32
N SER A 26 -1.04 -32.35 42.34
CA SER A 26 0.27 -32.46 42.99
C SER A 26 1.35 -31.70 42.21
N PHE A 27 1.73 -30.54 42.75
CA PHE A 27 2.83 -29.72 42.25
C PHE A 27 3.99 -29.69 43.22
N ARG A 28 5.19 -29.52 42.67
CA ARG A 28 6.35 -29.03 43.44
C ARG A 28 6.48 -27.54 43.19
N GLU A 29 6.54 -26.76 44.25
CA GLU A 29 6.81 -25.33 44.18
C GLU A 29 8.33 -25.07 44.23
N LEU A 30 8.80 -24.13 43.39
CA LEU A 30 10.12 -23.52 43.52
C LEU A 30 9.91 -22.15 44.20
N PRO A 31 10.21 -22.03 45.51
CA PRO A 31 9.88 -20.85 46.29
C PRO A 31 10.74 -19.66 45.86
N LEU A 32 10.19 -18.44 45.89
CA LEU A 32 10.90 -17.25 45.41
C LEU A 32 12.27 -17.01 46.07
N PRO A 33 12.49 -17.27 47.37
CA PRO A 33 13.82 -17.22 48.00
C PRO A 33 14.89 -18.19 47.46
N SER A 34 14.53 -19.22 46.68
CA SER A 34 15.55 -20.08 46.04
C SER A 34 16.04 -19.55 44.68
N ALA A 35 15.42 -18.48 44.16
CA ALA A 35 15.82 -17.87 42.91
C ALA A 35 16.92 -16.81 43.09
N THR A 36 17.87 -16.75 42.16
CA THR A 36 18.74 -15.58 42.00
C THR A 36 18.04 -14.54 41.13
N LEU A 37 17.90 -13.31 41.61
CA LEU A 37 17.40 -12.19 40.81
C LEU A 37 18.57 -11.47 40.14
N MET A 38 18.55 -11.35 38.81
CA MET A 38 19.48 -10.49 38.08
C MET A 38 18.79 -9.15 37.80
N ARG A 39 19.29 -8.05 38.37
CA ARG A 39 18.85 -6.66 38.06
C ARG A 39 19.93 -5.96 37.27
N THR A 40 19.59 -5.36 36.13
CA THR A 40 20.55 -4.63 35.26
C THR A 40 21.83 -5.43 34.93
N GLY A 41 21.72 -6.76 34.90
CA GLY A 41 22.79 -7.72 34.65
C GLY A 41 23.60 -8.17 35.88
N ASP A 42 23.35 -7.62 37.07
CA ASP A 42 24.06 -7.97 38.31
C ASP A 42 23.17 -8.85 39.21
N PRO A 43 23.74 -9.80 39.98
CA PRO A 43 22.98 -10.59 40.94
C PRO A 43 22.54 -9.73 42.13
N ALA A 44 21.32 -9.99 42.62
CA ALA A 44 20.72 -9.37 43.78
C ALA A 44 19.83 -10.40 44.51
N ASP A 45 19.58 -10.18 45.79
CA ASP A 45 18.69 -11.02 46.58
C ASP A 45 17.23 -10.85 46.13
N VAL A 46 16.47 -11.95 46.15
CA VAL A 46 15.01 -11.89 46.03
C VAL A 46 14.45 -11.44 47.39
N VAL A 47 13.82 -10.27 47.40
CA VAL A 47 13.05 -9.78 48.55
C VAL A 47 11.58 -10.12 48.30
N PRO A 48 11.03 -11.19 48.90
CA PRO A 48 9.63 -11.53 48.74
C PRO A 48 8.74 -10.53 49.51
N VAL A 49 7.57 -10.25 48.94
CA VAL A 49 6.46 -9.55 49.58
C VAL A 49 5.38 -10.59 49.87
N MET A 50 5.18 -10.88 51.15
CA MET A 50 4.19 -11.84 51.66
C MET A 50 2.75 -11.44 51.32
N ASP A 51 1.87 -12.43 51.29
CA ASP A 51 0.40 -12.36 51.27
C ASP A 51 -0.25 -11.58 50.12
N ARG A 52 0.52 -11.00 49.19
CA ARG A 52 0.02 -10.17 48.07
C ARG A 52 -0.83 -10.93 47.05
N PHE A 53 -0.73 -12.26 47.03
CA PHE A 53 -1.63 -13.15 46.29
C PHE A 53 -2.80 -13.68 47.15
N GLY A 54 -2.65 -13.67 48.46
CA GLY A 54 -3.45 -14.38 49.45
C GLY A 54 -2.55 -15.00 50.53
N PRO A 55 -3.11 -15.38 51.70
CA PRO A 55 -2.32 -15.78 52.86
C PRO A 55 -1.33 -16.93 52.59
N GLY A 56 -0.08 -16.75 52.98
CA GLY A 56 0.98 -17.76 52.87
C GLY A 56 1.64 -17.87 51.48
N LEU A 57 1.44 -16.89 50.58
CA LEU A 57 2.07 -16.88 49.25
C LEU A 57 3.03 -15.69 49.06
N ASP A 58 4.31 -16.02 48.88
CA ASP A 58 5.35 -15.08 48.45
C ASP A 58 5.02 -14.45 47.08
N SER A 59 5.41 -13.19 46.90
CA SER A 59 5.43 -12.50 45.61
C SER A 59 6.72 -11.72 45.42
N VAL A 60 7.11 -11.42 44.17
CA VAL A 60 8.21 -10.48 43.89
C VAL A 60 7.84 -9.51 42.77
N ASP A 61 8.14 -8.23 42.98
CA ASP A 61 7.98 -7.20 41.97
C ASP A 61 9.23 -7.13 41.07
N LEU A 62 9.02 -7.42 39.79
CA LEU A 62 10.01 -7.33 38.73
C LEU A 62 9.82 -6.02 37.96
N PRO A 63 10.62 -4.97 38.21
CA PRO A 63 10.55 -3.74 37.43
C PRO A 63 11.04 -3.98 36.00
N GLY A 64 10.28 -3.48 35.02
CA GLY A 64 10.70 -3.44 33.62
C GLY A 64 11.92 -2.54 33.44
N ALA A 65 13.08 -3.14 33.18
CA ALA A 65 14.32 -2.43 32.96
C ALA A 65 14.48 -2.04 31.49
N ARG A 66 14.88 -0.78 31.22
CA ARG A 66 15.27 -0.31 29.87
C ARG A 66 16.64 -0.82 29.42
N VAL A 67 17.41 -1.40 30.33
CA VAL A 67 18.82 -1.78 30.18
C VAL A 67 19.01 -3.11 30.89
N PHE A 68 19.45 -4.14 30.15
CA PHE A 68 19.64 -5.54 30.57
C PHE A 68 18.41 -6.17 31.26
N LYS A 69 17.78 -7.16 30.60
CA LYS A 69 16.48 -7.67 31.05
C LYS A 69 16.52 -8.25 32.47
N THR A 70 15.67 -7.73 33.36
CA THR A 70 15.45 -8.26 34.72
C THR A 70 15.03 -9.73 34.62
N GLN A 71 15.71 -10.64 35.31
CA GLN A 71 15.37 -12.07 35.27
C GLN A 71 15.49 -12.75 36.64
N LEU A 72 14.57 -13.67 36.95
CA LEU A 72 14.72 -14.65 38.02
C LEU A 72 15.34 -15.92 37.47
N ARG A 73 16.20 -16.58 38.25
CA ARG A 73 16.88 -17.84 37.93
C ARG A 73 16.67 -18.86 39.06
N PHE A 74 15.88 -19.89 38.80
CA PHE A 74 15.56 -20.97 39.74
C PHE A 74 16.43 -22.20 39.40
N PRO A 75 17.40 -22.59 40.26
CA PRO A 75 18.16 -23.81 40.05
C PRO A 75 17.27 -25.04 40.34
N CYS A 76 17.36 -26.07 39.49
CA CYS A 76 16.54 -27.28 39.61
C CYS A 76 17.21 -28.40 40.43
N GLY A 77 18.30 -28.11 41.16
CA GLY A 77 19.15 -29.11 41.83
C GLY A 77 18.42 -30.13 42.70
N ASP A 78 17.37 -29.69 43.39
CA ASP A 78 16.59 -30.56 44.28
C ASP A 78 15.42 -31.27 43.57
N VAL A 79 15.14 -30.95 42.30
CA VAL A 79 14.02 -31.44 41.49
C VAL A 79 14.40 -32.78 40.84
N PRO A 80 13.66 -33.88 41.09
CA PRO A 80 13.89 -35.16 40.42
C PRO A 80 13.77 -35.03 38.91
N GLU A 81 14.61 -35.77 38.17
CA GLU A 81 14.54 -35.80 36.71
C GLU A 81 13.19 -36.36 36.21
N GLY A 82 12.61 -35.71 35.21
CA GLY A 82 11.33 -36.12 34.61
C GLY A 82 10.63 -35.02 33.82
N ASP A 83 9.45 -35.35 33.31
CA ASP A 83 8.61 -34.40 32.58
C ASP A 83 7.64 -33.67 33.53
N TYR A 84 7.55 -32.35 33.39
CA TYR A 84 6.75 -31.48 34.23
C TYR A 84 5.99 -30.45 33.39
N SER A 85 4.73 -30.20 33.70
CA SER A 85 4.03 -29.00 33.21
C SER A 85 4.42 -27.81 34.09
N LEU A 86 5.02 -26.79 33.49
CA LEU A 86 5.43 -25.56 34.18
C LEU A 86 4.23 -24.63 34.40
N GLY A 87 4.07 -24.09 35.60
CA GLY A 87 3.11 -23.05 35.98
C GLY A 87 3.77 -21.85 36.66
N LEU A 88 3.16 -20.66 36.56
CA LEU A 88 3.56 -19.45 37.28
C LEU A 88 2.33 -18.67 37.75
N LEU A 89 2.25 -18.35 39.04
CA LEU A 89 1.22 -17.49 39.58
C LEU A 89 1.42 -16.02 39.20
N THR A 90 0.33 -15.36 38.79
CA THR A 90 0.30 -14.00 38.24
C THR A 90 -0.91 -13.23 38.76
N MET A 91 -0.76 -11.92 38.95
CA MET A 91 -1.76 -11.07 39.61
C MET A 91 -2.49 -10.20 38.59
N MET A 92 -3.82 -10.23 38.56
CA MET A 92 -4.61 -9.36 37.68
C MET A 92 -5.21 -8.15 38.45
N PRO A 93 -4.62 -6.94 38.36
CA PRO A 93 -5.20 -5.75 38.96
C PRO A 93 -6.39 -5.24 38.13
N LEU A 94 -7.59 -5.25 38.71
CA LEU A 94 -8.84 -4.85 38.03
C LEU A 94 -9.01 -3.33 37.75
N TRP A 95 -7.96 -2.53 37.91
CA TRP A 95 -7.99 -1.06 37.80
C TRP A 95 -7.33 -0.50 36.52
N SER A 96 -7.80 -0.96 35.36
CA SER A 96 -7.78 -0.15 34.14
C SER A 96 -9.03 -0.43 33.29
N GLY A 97 -9.60 0.61 32.68
CA GLY A 97 -10.89 0.55 31.97
C GLY A 97 -10.87 -0.16 30.61
N SER A 98 -9.88 -1.02 30.36
CA SER A 98 -9.63 -1.73 29.11
C SER A 98 -9.65 -3.24 29.35
N LEU A 99 -10.36 -3.98 28.49
CA LEU A 99 -10.43 -5.44 28.50
C LEU A 99 -9.11 -6.08 28.00
N GLY A 100 -8.03 -5.85 28.75
CA GLY A 100 -6.77 -6.56 28.62
C GLY A 100 -6.88 -7.92 29.31
N PHE A 101 -7.42 -8.91 28.59
CA PHE A 101 -7.17 -10.31 28.93
C PHE A 101 -5.67 -10.62 28.84
N GLY A 102 -5.24 -11.78 29.33
CA GLY A 102 -3.83 -12.17 29.52
C GLY A 102 -2.91 -12.16 28.29
N GLU A 103 -3.38 -11.75 27.10
CA GLU A 103 -2.63 -11.65 25.83
C GLU A 103 -1.30 -10.88 25.96
N HIS A 104 -1.22 -9.91 26.88
CA HIS A 104 0.01 -9.15 27.11
C HIS A 104 1.01 -9.85 28.04
N PHE A 105 0.59 -10.68 29.00
CA PHE A 105 1.51 -11.20 30.02
C PHE A 105 2.60 -12.14 29.45
N PRO A 106 2.33 -13.08 28.52
CA PRO A 106 3.36 -13.84 27.81
C PRO A 106 4.31 -13.00 26.93
N ASN A 107 3.99 -11.72 26.72
CA ASN A 107 4.86 -10.74 26.07
C ASN A 107 5.62 -9.87 27.10
N GLN A 108 5.11 -9.72 28.32
CA GLN A 108 5.75 -9.03 29.45
C GLN A 108 6.76 -9.93 30.20
N VAL A 109 6.46 -11.21 30.39
CA VAL A 109 7.34 -12.21 31.02
C VAL A 109 7.51 -13.40 30.07
N GLN A 110 8.73 -13.92 29.97
CA GLN A 110 9.09 -15.05 29.11
C GLN A 110 9.83 -16.11 29.91
N ALA A 111 9.35 -17.35 29.87
CA ALA A 111 10.00 -18.49 30.52
C ALA A 111 11.07 -19.15 29.64
N TYR A 112 12.13 -19.66 30.27
CA TYR A 112 13.21 -20.41 29.64
C TYR A 112 13.58 -21.62 30.51
N LEU A 113 13.89 -22.76 29.88
CA LEU A 113 14.61 -23.86 30.52
C LEU A 113 16.06 -23.80 30.02
N ASN A 114 17.00 -23.65 30.95
CA ASN A 114 18.37 -23.25 30.67
C ASN A 114 18.39 -22.00 29.77
N ASP A 115 18.69 -22.19 28.49
CA ASP A 115 18.79 -21.14 27.48
C ASP A 115 17.80 -21.28 26.32
N THR A 116 16.89 -22.25 26.39
CA THR A 116 15.82 -22.55 25.43
C THR A 116 14.52 -21.85 25.86
N ARG A 117 13.93 -21.02 24.99
CA ARG A 117 12.66 -20.36 25.28
C ARG A 117 11.51 -21.36 25.35
N LEU A 118 10.71 -21.27 26.41
CA LEU A 118 9.47 -22.02 26.56
C LEU A 118 8.29 -21.28 25.94
N VAL A 119 7.30 -22.04 25.46
CA VAL A 119 6.02 -21.51 24.97
C VAL A 119 4.98 -21.75 26.06
N TRP A 120 4.22 -20.71 26.40
CA TRP A 120 3.24 -20.75 27.47
C TRP A 120 2.01 -19.88 27.19
N THR A 121 0.88 -20.29 27.73
CA THR A 121 -0.43 -19.64 27.59
C THR A 121 -1.06 -19.42 28.98
N SER A 122 -1.89 -18.39 29.10
CA SER A 122 -2.55 -18.05 30.36
C SER A 122 -3.72 -19.00 30.64
N HIS A 123 -3.65 -19.74 31.75
CA HIS A 123 -4.82 -20.39 32.32
C HIS A 123 -5.49 -19.45 33.34
N THR A 124 -6.81 -19.58 33.45
CA THR A 124 -7.59 -18.88 34.47
C THR A 124 -8.46 -19.90 35.21
N GLU A 125 -7.86 -20.55 36.21
CA GLU A 125 -8.58 -21.05 37.38
C GLU A 125 -8.62 -19.88 38.38
N PRO A 126 -9.73 -19.12 38.47
CA PRO A 126 -9.82 -17.95 39.34
C PRO A 126 -9.94 -18.39 40.80
N VAL A 127 -8.80 -18.69 41.43
CA VAL A 127 -8.72 -18.91 42.87
C VAL A 127 -9.13 -17.62 43.56
N ARG A 128 -10.33 -17.62 44.14
CA ARG A 128 -10.89 -16.50 44.87
C ARG A 128 -10.21 -16.41 46.25
N PRO A 129 -9.61 -15.27 46.63
CA PRO A 129 -9.16 -15.08 48.00
C PRO A 129 -10.30 -15.30 48.99
N GLU A 130 -10.05 -15.99 50.10
CA GLU A 130 -11.07 -16.34 51.10
C GLU A 130 -11.78 -15.10 51.66
N ASN A 131 -11.07 -13.97 51.71
CA ASN A 131 -11.56 -12.72 52.27
C ASN A 131 -12.33 -11.89 51.21
N ALA A 132 -13.65 -11.80 51.38
CA ALA A 132 -14.57 -11.21 50.40
C ALA A 132 -14.47 -9.68 50.20
N ALA A 133 -13.48 -9.01 50.79
CA ALA A 133 -13.18 -7.60 50.55
C ALA A 133 -12.36 -7.35 49.27
N GLU A 134 -11.52 -8.30 48.84
CA GLU A 134 -10.48 -8.08 47.82
C GLU A 134 -10.95 -8.39 46.40
N TRP A 135 -12.12 -7.88 46.00
CA TRP A 135 -12.70 -8.06 44.66
C TRP A 135 -11.80 -7.54 43.51
N SER A 136 -10.74 -6.81 43.81
CA SER A 136 -9.76 -6.25 42.88
C SER A 136 -8.63 -7.21 42.49
N LEU A 137 -8.47 -8.34 43.17
CA LEU A 137 -7.34 -9.28 43.03
C LEU A 137 -7.84 -10.68 42.67
N TYR A 138 -7.76 -11.03 41.39
CA TYR A 138 -7.88 -12.42 40.95
C TYR A 138 -6.48 -13.02 40.75
N GLN A 139 -6.25 -14.20 41.33
CA GLN A 139 -5.12 -15.04 40.96
C GLN A 139 -5.36 -15.64 39.56
N ALA A 140 -4.31 -15.74 38.75
CA ALA A 140 -4.30 -16.49 37.50
C ALA A 140 -2.95 -17.20 37.33
N GLU A 141 -2.91 -18.33 36.62
CA GLU A 141 -1.69 -19.12 36.43
C GLU A 141 -1.34 -19.24 34.94
N ILE A 142 -0.12 -18.87 34.56
CA ILE A 142 0.37 -19.07 33.19
C ILE A 142 1.08 -20.42 33.14
N ARG A 143 0.70 -21.30 32.20
CA ARG A 143 1.25 -22.65 32.08
C ARG A 143 1.91 -22.89 30.72
N ALA A 144 2.95 -23.72 30.68
CA ALA A 144 3.59 -24.12 29.43
C ALA A 144 2.62 -24.89 28.51
N ASP A 145 2.69 -24.61 27.21
CA ASP A 145 1.83 -25.19 26.17
C ASP A 145 2.03 -26.71 25.99
N ALA A 146 3.14 -27.23 26.51
CA ALA A 146 3.52 -28.63 26.56
C ALA A 146 4.39 -28.88 27.80
N PRO A 147 4.46 -30.12 28.32
CA PRO A 147 5.42 -30.49 29.36
C PRO A 147 6.87 -30.21 28.96
N ILE A 148 7.70 -29.90 29.94
CA ILE A 148 9.14 -29.72 29.81
C ILE A 148 9.86 -30.83 30.56
N HIS A 149 10.90 -31.39 29.94
CA HIS A 149 11.78 -32.34 30.60
C HIS A 149 12.82 -31.57 31.44
N VAL A 150 12.80 -31.75 32.76
CA VAL A 150 13.67 -31.04 33.71
C VAL A 150 14.65 -32.00 34.35
N LYS A 151 15.92 -31.61 34.45
CA LYS A 151 16.99 -32.33 35.14
C LYS A 151 17.50 -31.54 36.35
N PRO A 152 18.12 -32.20 37.36
CA PRO A 152 18.78 -31.51 38.48
C PRO A 152 19.84 -30.46 38.06
N SER A 153 20.47 -30.65 36.89
CA SER A 153 21.45 -29.71 36.33
C SER A 153 20.87 -28.40 35.79
N ASP A 154 19.54 -28.32 35.63
CA ASP A 154 18.93 -27.25 34.85
C ASP A 154 18.59 -26.01 35.68
N VAL A 155 18.43 -24.88 34.99
CA VAL A 155 18.00 -23.61 35.58
C VAL A 155 16.76 -23.11 34.83
N LEU A 156 15.63 -23.04 35.52
CA LEU A 156 14.43 -22.39 35.01
C LEU A 156 14.56 -20.87 35.18
N ARG A 157 14.15 -20.10 34.18
CA ARG A 157 14.28 -18.63 34.22
C ARG A 157 13.02 -17.92 33.77
N LEU A 158 12.74 -16.80 34.43
CA LEU A 158 11.66 -15.87 34.08
C LEU A 158 12.29 -14.53 33.71
N VAL A 159 12.11 -14.08 32.47
CA VAL A 159 12.71 -12.85 31.94
C VAL A 159 11.62 -11.80 31.72
N CYS A 160 11.73 -10.65 32.42
CA CYS A 160 10.83 -9.51 32.27
C CYS A 160 11.27 -8.63 31.09
N MET A 161 10.30 -8.18 30.28
CA MET A 161 10.51 -7.47 29.02
C MET A 161 10.35 -5.95 29.19
N PRO A 162 11.21 -5.11 28.55
CA PRO A 162 11.25 -3.66 28.80
C PRO A 162 9.94 -2.89 28.54
N GLU A 163 9.13 -3.40 27.63
CA GLU A 163 7.88 -2.77 27.17
C GLU A 163 6.69 -3.04 28.10
N GLY A 164 6.87 -3.88 29.13
CA GLY A 164 5.77 -4.39 29.95
C GLY A 164 5.35 -3.55 31.16
N GLY A 165 6.18 -2.61 31.62
CA GLY A 165 6.03 -1.99 32.94
C GLY A 165 6.60 -2.87 34.07
N ALA A 166 6.13 -2.69 35.31
CA ALA A 166 6.49 -3.55 36.43
C ALA A 166 5.48 -4.69 36.59
N VAL A 167 5.96 -5.90 36.90
CA VAL A 167 5.14 -7.11 37.00
C VAL A 167 5.35 -7.78 38.35
N THR A 168 4.27 -8.05 39.07
CA THR A 168 4.28 -8.93 40.26
C THR A 168 4.14 -10.39 39.81
N VAL A 169 5.10 -11.24 40.19
CA VAL A 169 5.02 -12.70 39.98
C VAL A 169 4.98 -13.43 41.32
N GLY A 170 4.26 -14.54 41.38
CA GLY A 170 4.25 -15.45 42.52
C GLY A 170 5.30 -16.56 42.37
N PRO A 171 5.21 -17.63 43.17
CA PRO A 171 6.08 -18.78 43.03
C PRO A 171 5.82 -19.53 41.72
N LEU A 172 6.83 -20.32 41.32
CA LEU A 172 6.84 -21.10 40.09
C LEU A 172 6.59 -22.58 40.44
N ARG A 173 5.74 -23.26 39.65
CA ARG A 173 5.22 -24.59 39.97
C ARG A 173 5.55 -25.60 38.89
N LEU A 174 5.87 -26.83 39.32
CA LEU A 174 6.18 -27.97 38.48
C LEU A 174 5.16 -29.08 38.77
N TYR A 175 4.21 -29.24 37.86
CA TYR A 175 3.13 -30.23 37.93
C TYR A 175 3.55 -31.52 37.24
N ARG A 176 3.39 -32.69 37.89
CA ARG A 176 3.63 -33.99 37.23
C ARG A 176 2.51 -34.39 36.27
N GLU A 177 1.28 -34.00 36.59
CA GLU A 177 0.10 -34.18 35.74
C GLU A 177 -0.58 -32.80 35.54
N PRO A 178 -1.05 -32.45 34.34
CA PRO A 178 -1.68 -31.15 34.10
C PRO A 178 -2.95 -30.96 34.96
N PRO A 179 -3.13 -29.82 35.65
CA PRO A 179 -4.34 -29.56 36.42
C PRO A 179 -5.62 -29.57 35.58
N ALA A 180 -6.72 -30.00 36.20
CA ALA A 180 -8.05 -30.01 35.58
C ALA A 180 -8.63 -28.59 35.46
N GLY A 181 -8.51 -27.99 34.27
CA GLY A 181 -9.03 -26.65 33.98
C GLY A 181 -9.24 -26.37 32.50
N GLY A 182 -10.20 -25.49 32.18
CA GLY A 182 -10.52 -25.10 30.81
C GLY A 182 -9.39 -24.29 30.15
N LEU A 183 -8.82 -24.81 29.07
CA LEU A 183 -7.61 -24.25 28.45
C LEU A 183 -7.93 -23.15 27.42
N VAL A 184 -7.91 -21.89 27.88
CA VAL A 184 -8.14 -20.71 27.03
C VAL A 184 -6.86 -20.32 26.28
N LYS A 185 -6.67 -20.85 25.06
CA LYS A 185 -5.53 -20.46 24.19
C LYS A 185 -5.65 -19.05 23.66
N LEU A 186 -5.23 -18.07 24.47
CA LEU A 186 -4.87 -16.73 24.01
C LEU A 186 -3.56 -16.81 23.22
N ASN A 187 -3.65 -17.07 21.91
CA ASN A 187 -2.49 -17.07 21.02
C ASN A 187 -1.90 -15.65 20.95
N PRO A 188 -0.68 -15.39 21.46
CA PRO A 188 -0.02 -14.12 21.20
C PRO A 188 0.28 -14.00 19.69
N PRO A 189 0.21 -12.80 19.09
CA PRO A 189 0.58 -12.62 17.69
C PRO A 189 2.06 -13.00 17.49
N ASP A 190 2.35 -13.80 16.46
CA ASP A 190 3.70 -14.31 16.16
C ASP A 190 4.61 -13.23 15.56
N TRP A 191 5.05 -12.30 16.40
CA TRP A 191 6.25 -11.50 16.17
C TRP A 191 7.47 -12.40 16.30
N GLY A 192 8.29 -12.48 15.23
CA GLY A 192 9.29 -13.52 15.02
C GLY A 192 10.13 -13.86 16.25
N ARG A 193 9.89 -15.04 16.84
CA ARG A 193 10.42 -15.43 18.16
C ARG A 193 11.93 -15.60 18.12
N PRO A 194 12.71 -14.91 18.97
CA PRO A 194 14.03 -15.39 19.36
C PRO A 194 13.84 -16.68 20.14
N THR A 195 14.32 -17.80 19.60
CA THR A 195 14.43 -19.08 20.32
C THR A 195 15.45 -18.97 21.47
N THR A 196 16.43 -18.08 21.31
CA THR A 196 17.64 -17.94 22.12
C THR A 196 18.00 -16.44 22.28
N LEU A 197 17.91 -15.90 23.51
CA LEU A 197 18.35 -14.53 23.85
C LEU A 197 19.82 -14.55 24.30
N TRP A 198 20.75 -14.68 23.36
CA TRP A 198 22.16 -14.96 23.66
C TRP A 198 22.99 -13.70 23.38
N LEU A 199 23.50 -13.11 24.48
CA LEU A 199 24.08 -11.76 24.60
C LEU A 199 23.02 -10.63 24.53
N ASP A 200 22.97 -9.82 25.61
CA ASP A 200 22.43 -8.45 25.58
C ASP A 200 23.63 -7.49 25.45
N ALA A 201 23.41 -6.25 25.00
CA ALA A 201 24.48 -5.25 24.93
C ALA A 201 23.99 -3.80 25.08
N GLN A 202 24.82 -2.98 25.73
CA GLN A 202 24.53 -1.59 26.10
C GLN A 202 25.70 -0.68 25.71
N TRP A 203 25.42 0.39 24.96
CA TRP A 203 26.35 1.50 24.76
C TRP A 203 26.38 2.47 25.96
N GLU A 204 27.57 2.91 26.34
CA GLU A 204 27.77 3.91 27.40
C GLU A 204 27.79 5.35 26.85
N ALA A 205 27.89 6.34 27.73
CA ALA A 205 28.13 7.72 27.32
C ALA A 205 29.47 7.85 26.59
N THR A 206 29.49 8.60 25.48
CA THR A 206 30.71 8.84 24.70
C THR A 206 31.75 9.59 25.53
N GLN A 207 32.98 9.09 25.52
CA GLN A 207 34.14 9.73 26.14
C GLN A 207 34.93 10.51 25.08
N ARG A 208 35.57 11.62 25.47
CA ARG A 208 36.48 12.39 24.61
C ARG A 208 37.79 12.62 25.33
N ASP A 209 38.88 12.47 24.59
CA ASP A 209 40.25 12.58 25.09
C ASP A 209 41.06 13.37 24.06
N GLY A 210 41.21 14.67 24.34
CA GLY A 210 41.54 15.67 23.32
C GLY A 210 40.57 15.59 22.14
N ASP A 211 41.12 15.46 20.94
CA ASP A 211 40.38 15.33 19.69
C ASP A 211 39.93 13.88 19.37
N THR A 212 40.23 12.91 20.24
CA THR A 212 39.84 11.49 20.06
C THR A 212 38.44 11.23 20.62
N VAL A 213 37.56 10.64 19.80
CA VAL A 213 36.24 10.18 20.24
C VAL A 213 36.31 8.70 20.61
N ARG A 214 35.85 8.33 21.81
CA ARG A 214 35.78 6.94 22.30
C ARG A 214 34.34 6.57 22.66
N GLN A 215 33.86 5.45 22.11
CA GLN A 215 32.50 4.97 22.33
C GLN A 215 32.55 3.55 22.96
N PRO A 216 32.26 3.40 24.26
CA PRO A 216 32.22 2.10 24.93
C PRO A 216 30.91 1.36 24.69
N CYS A 217 30.99 0.04 24.58
CA CYS A 217 29.88 -0.91 24.55
C CYS A 217 30.11 -2.02 25.58
N VAL A 218 29.22 -2.14 26.57
CA VAL A 218 29.14 -3.26 27.50
C VAL A 218 28.40 -4.40 26.80
N LEU A 219 29.04 -5.55 26.66
CA LEU A 219 28.42 -6.82 26.28
C LEU A 219 28.10 -7.59 27.56
N TYR A 220 26.91 -8.20 27.65
CA TYR A 220 26.48 -8.96 28.83
C TYR A 220 25.97 -10.33 28.40
N ASN A 221 26.34 -11.40 29.11
CA ASN A 221 25.76 -12.73 28.90
C ASN A 221 24.61 -13.00 29.87
N PRO A 222 23.33 -12.77 29.48
CA PRO A 222 22.18 -13.07 30.32
C PRO A 222 21.92 -14.57 30.51
N GLY A 223 22.60 -15.47 29.78
CA GLY A 223 22.39 -16.91 29.78
C GLY A 223 22.95 -17.65 31.00
N VAL A 224 22.80 -18.99 31.00
CA VAL A 224 23.33 -19.88 32.06
C VAL A 224 24.53 -20.71 31.60
N LEU A 225 24.79 -20.74 30.29
CA LEU A 225 26.00 -21.34 29.70
C LEU A 225 26.96 -20.26 29.16
N PRO A 226 28.28 -20.54 29.09
CA PRO A 226 29.26 -19.64 28.47
C PRO A 226 28.95 -19.36 26.99
N ARG A 227 29.43 -18.23 26.47
CA ARG A 227 29.17 -17.76 25.11
C ARG A 227 30.44 -17.34 24.40
N THR A 228 30.95 -18.19 23.52
CA THR A 228 31.99 -17.84 22.53
C THR A 228 31.34 -17.17 21.32
N PHE A 229 31.92 -16.05 20.85
CA PHE A 229 31.46 -15.34 19.66
C PHE A 229 32.59 -14.52 19.01
N THR A 230 32.55 -14.43 17.68
CA THR A 230 33.27 -13.40 16.93
C THR A 230 32.52 -12.07 17.07
N LEU A 231 33.17 -11.07 17.66
CA LEU A 231 32.78 -9.67 17.61
C LEU A 231 33.42 -9.01 16.37
N LEU A 232 32.59 -8.42 15.51
CA LEU A 232 33.03 -7.56 14.41
C LEU A 232 32.67 -6.11 14.73
N ALA A 233 33.60 -5.19 14.54
CA ALA A 233 33.35 -3.75 14.57
C ALA A 233 33.82 -3.10 13.27
N THR A 234 33.00 -2.22 12.70
CA THR A 234 33.31 -1.48 11.47
C THR A 234 32.92 -0.02 11.62
N GLY A 235 33.82 0.88 11.27
CA GLY A 235 33.60 2.33 11.18
C GLY A 235 33.84 2.78 9.74
N LYS A 236 32.90 3.54 9.15
CA LYS A 236 33.05 4.10 7.80
C LYS A 236 32.60 5.55 7.69
N ASP A 237 33.26 6.32 6.82
CA ASP A 237 32.84 7.68 6.45
C ASP A 237 31.70 7.71 5.41
N TYR A 238 31.24 8.91 5.07
CA TYR A 238 30.28 9.17 4.00
C TYR A 238 30.72 8.68 2.61
N LEU A 239 32.03 8.56 2.36
CA LEU A 239 32.63 8.02 1.11
C LEU A 239 32.81 6.49 1.15
N GLN A 240 32.28 5.81 2.18
CA GLN A 240 32.45 4.37 2.43
C GLN A 240 33.89 3.90 2.69
N ARG A 241 34.82 4.82 2.95
CA ARG A 241 36.19 4.50 3.38
C ARG A 241 36.14 3.88 4.78
N VAL A 242 36.98 2.89 5.03
CA VAL A 242 37.05 2.20 6.33
C VAL A 242 37.94 3.00 7.27
N LEU A 243 37.35 3.53 8.33
CA LEU A 243 38.00 4.28 9.41
C LEU A 243 38.44 3.32 10.53
N LEU A 244 37.62 2.30 10.79
CA LEU A 244 37.84 1.27 11.80
C LEU A 244 37.40 -0.08 11.25
N ALA A 245 38.20 -1.12 11.48
CA ALA A 245 37.78 -2.50 11.33
C ALA A 245 38.47 -3.37 12.39
N SER A 246 37.71 -4.09 13.21
CA SER A 246 38.23 -5.15 14.07
C SER A 246 37.39 -6.41 13.98
N ARG A 247 38.06 -7.54 14.23
CA ARG A 247 37.48 -8.88 14.37
C ARG A 247 38.19 -9.55 15.54
N GLU A 248 37.43 -9.89 16.57
CA GLU A 248 37.94 -10.49 17.81
C GLU A 248 37.05 -11.66 18.19
N GLU A 249 37.63 -12.78 18.62
CA GLU A 249 36.88 -13.88 19.23
C GLU A 249 36.90 -13.72 20.74
N LEU A 250 35.73 -13.80 21.38
CA LEU A 250 35.51 -13.49 22.78
C LEU A 250 34.62 -14.56 23.41
N THR A 251 34.90 -14.93 24.66
CA THR A 251 34.06 -15.85 25.44
C THR A 251 33.59 -15.15 26.71
N LEU A 252 32.28 -15.00 26.89
CA LEU A 252 31.67 -14.45 28.11
C LEU A 252 31.05 -15.57 28.96
N GLN A 253 31.40 -15.61 30.23
CA GLN A 253 30.81 -16.49 31.23
C GLN A 253 29.37 -16.08 31.58
N PRO A 254 28.55 -16.97 32.17
CA PRO A 254 27.20 -16.64 32.62
C PRO A 254 27.19 -15.45 33.59
N GLY A 255 26.47 -14.37 33.25
CA GLY A 255 26.44 -13.15 34.05
C GLY A 255 27.62 -12.19 33.85
N GLU A 256 28.61 -12.53 33.01
CA GLU A 256 29.76 -11.65 32.76
C GLU A 256 29.38 -10.40 31.95
N LYS A 257 29.98 -9.27 32.31
CA LYS A 257 29.94 -8.00 31.57
C LYS A 257 31.33 -7.66 31.04
N LEU A 258 31.45 -7.44 29.73
CA LEU A 258 32.70 -7.07 29.05
C LEU A 258 32.54 -5.75 28.29
N THR A 259 33.25 -4.70 28.69
CA THR A 259 33.26 -3.42 27.98
C THR A 259 34.30 -3.43 26.85
N LYS A 260 33.85 -3.15 25.62
CA LYS A 260 34.69 -2.95 24.43
C LYS A 260 34.56 -1.50 23.96
N THR A 261 35.69 -0.80 23.84
CA THR A 261 35.72 0.63 23.52
C THR A 261 36.32 0.86 22.14
N PHE A 262 35.55 1.50 21.27
CA PHE A 262 35.94 1.81 19.90
C PHE A 262 36.37 3.29 19.81
N ALA A 263 37.47 3.57 19.12
CA ALA A 263 38.05 4.90 19.00
C ALA A 263 38.07 5.39 17.55
N LEU A 264 37.81 6.69 17.34
CA LEU A 264 37.85 7.40 16.06
C LEU A 264 38.73 8.66 16.20
N LYS A 265 39.38 9.05 15.11
CA LYS A 265 40.45 10.07 15.06
C LYS A 265 39.99 11.41 14.46
N PRO A 266 40.77 12.49 14.66
CA PRO A 266 40.50 13.78 14.04
C PRO A 266 40.75 13.68 12.52
N GLY A 267 39.83 14.22 11.72
CA GLY A 267 39.88 14.09 10.26
C GLY A 267 39.19 12.85 9.69
N ASP A 268 38.66 11.95 10.54
CA ASP A 268 37.71 10.89 10.14
C ASP A 268 36.30 11.48 9.84
N SER A 269 36.23 12.72 9.33
CA SER A 269 35.05 13.59 9.40
C SER A 269 34.09 13.43 8.23
N GLY A 270 32.79 13.52 8.55
CA GLY A 270 31.68 13.28 7.62
C GLY A 270 30.96 11.96 7.92
N TRP A 271 30.12 11.97 8.97
CA TRP A 271 29.25 10.86 9.40
C TRP A 271 29.97 9.50 9.50
N ALA A 272 31.00 9.46 10.34
CA ALA A 272 31.62 8.20 10.73
C ALA A 272 30.58 7.29 11.41
N ARG A 273 30.14 6.25 10.70
CA ARG A 273 29.19 5.25 11.19
C ARG A 273 29.92 4.07 11.79
N LEU A 274 29.92 3.98 13.11
CA LEU A 274 30.22 2.74 13.82
C LEU A 274 29.06 1.74 13.67
N SER A 275 29.39 0.48 13.46
CA SER A 275 28.47 -0.66 13.40
C SER A 275 29.17 -1.89 13.98
N VAL A 276 28.56 -2.51 14.99
CA VAL A 276 29.11 -3.66 15.71
C VAL A 276 28.14 -4.85 15.60
N SER A 277 28.66 -6.06 15.51
CA SER A 277 27.86 -7.29 15.49
C SER A 277 28.60 -8.47 16.12
N ALA A 278 27.89 -9.28 16.91
CA ALA A 278 28.39 -10.58 17.36
C ALA A 278 27.91 -11.71 16.42
N MET A 279 28.67 -12.80 16.39
CA MET A 279 28.40 -14.01 15.61
C MET A 279 28.91 -15.23 16.39
N ALA A 280 28.09 -16.25 16.59
CA ALA A 280 28.49 -17.48 17.28
C ALA A 280 28.26 -18.70 16.38
N ASP A 281 29.14 -19.69 16.46
CA ASP A 281 29.05 -20.88 15.61
C ASP A 281 27.75 -21.66 15.86
N GLY A 282 27.10 -22.08 14.77
CA GLY A 282 25.81 -22.77 14.80
C GLY A 282 24.59 -21.89 15.13
N VAL A 283 24.75 -20.58 15.31
CA VAL A 283 23.65 -19.66 15.65
C VAL A 283 23.54 -18.53 14.61
N SER A 284 22.31 -18.10 14.31
CA SER A 284 22.07 -16.81 13.63
C SER A 284 22.85 -15.68 14.31
N PRO A 285 23.36 -14.66 13.59
CA PRO A 285 24.03 -13.51 14.21
C PRO A 285 23.10 -12.76 15.17
N ALA A 286 23.13 -13.17 16.44
CA ALA A 286 22.54 -12.47 17.56
C ALA A 286 23.36 -11.20 17.83
N VAL A 287 22.66 -10.12 18.20
CA VAL A 287 23.26 -8.80 18.44
C VAL A 287 23.87 -8.16 17.18
N ARG A 288 23.04 -7.43 16.43
CA ARG A 288 23.48 -6.25 15.67
C ARG A 288 23.30 -5.02 16.55
N LEU A 289 24.36 -4.26 16.76
CA LEU A 289 24.42 -3.12 17.68
C LEU A 289 24.33 -1.76 16.96
N SER A 290 23.85 -0.78 17.74
CA SER A 290 23.39 0.55 17.30
C SER A 290 24.31 1.30 16.33
N LYS A 291 23.68 2.13 15.49
CA LYS A 291 24.35 3.06 14.58
C LYS A 291 24.69 4.34 15.34
N PHE A 292 25.94 4.76 15.22
CA PHE A 292 26.37 6.09 15.67
C PHE A 292 26.59 7.00 14.47
N TYR A 293 26.42 8.30 14.69
CA TYR A 293 26.78 9.37 13.75
C TYR A 293 27.71 10.33 14.47
N VAL A 294 28.94 10.45 13.98
CA VAL A 294 29.84 11.53 14.40
C VAL A 294 29.56 12.74 13.49
N ASP A 295 28.79 13.69 13.99
CA ASP A 295 28.72 15.04 13.42
C ASP A 295 29.97 15.83 13.84
N ASP A 296 30.66 16.45 12.89
CA ASP A 296 31.81 17.33 13.14
C ASP A 296 31.51 18.75 12.63
N ILE A 297 31.34 19.68 13.56
CA ILE A 297 31.09 21.09 13.27
C ILE A 297 32.42 21.83 13.36
N VAL A 298 33.14 21.90 12.24
CA VAL A 298 34.48 22.49 12.08
C VAL A 298 34.53 24.02 12.32
N ALA A 299 33.42 24.63 12.75
CA ALA A 299 33.27 26.07 12.95
C ALA A 299 33.16 26.44 14.45
N GLY A 300 34.28 26.39 15.18
CA GLY A 300 34.34 26.86 16.57
C GLY A 300 35.66 26.58 17.27
N SER A 301 35.95 27.32 18.35
CA SER A 301 37.13 27.11 19.21
C SER A 301 37.03 25.89 20.14
N ARG A 302 35.92 25.15 20.06
CA ARG A 302 35.75 23.78 20.55
C ARG A 302 34.84 23.02 19.56
N PRO A 303 35.24 21.87 18.99
CA PRO A 303 34.39 21.12 18.09
C PRO A 303 33.22 20.47 18.86
N ASN A 304 32.01 20.98 18.64
CA ASN A 304 30.79 20.41 19.21
C ASN A 304 30.36 19.16 18.44
N THR A 305 31.13 18.08 18.58
CA THR A 305 30.66 16.73 18.24
C THR A 305 29.40 16.41 19.05
N CYS A 306 28.41 15.76 18.46
CA CYS A 306 27.24 15.21 19.15
C CYS A 306 26.96 13.79 18.64
N LEU A 307 26.55 12.89 19.52
CA LEU A 307 26.29 11.48 19.20
C LEU A 307 24.87 11.09 19.58
N ASN A 308 23.95 11.36 18.66
CA ASN A 308 22.53 11.03 18.78
C ASN A 308 22.31 9.53 18.45
N GLY A 309 22.55 8.67 19.43
CA GLY A 309 22.33 7.23 19.31
C GLY A 309 20.89 6.82 19.63
N GLU A 310 20.13 6.38 18.62
CA GLU A 310 18.91 5.58 18.83
C GLU A 310 19.27 4.09 18.99
N TRP A 311 18.51 3.39 19.81
CA TRP A 311 18.70 1.96 20.09
C TRP A 311 17.95 1.09 19.07
N GLU A 312 18.68 0.34 18.24
CA GLU A 312 18.11 -0.73 17.41
C GLU A 312 18.81 -2.07 17.72
N MET A 313 18.27 -2.82 18.68
CA MET A 313 18.58 -4.27 18.79
C MET A 313 17.85 -5.03 17.68
N CYS A 314 18.57 -5.46 16.65
CA CYS A 314 17.99 -6.29 15.60
C CYS A 314 18.10 -7.78 15.96
N PHE A 315 16.96 -8.42 16.27
CA PHE A 315 16.86 -9.89 16.28
C PHE A 315 16.57 -10.41 14.87
N VAL A 316 17.29 -11.46 14.47
CA VAL A 316 17.09 -12.16 13.20
C VAL A 316 16.98 -13.65 13.49
N PRO A 317 15.79 -14.27 13.41
CA PRO A 317 15.67 -15.72 13.46
C PRO A 317 16.19 -16.33 12.14
N VAL A 318 17.09 -17.30 12.23
CA VAL A 318 17.37 -18.23 11.12
C VAL A 318 16.34 -19.35 11.15
N TYR A 319 15.80 -19.66 9.98
CA TYR A 319 15.16 -20.94 9.70
C TYR A 319 16.15 -21.78 8.88
N ASP A 320 16.45 -22.98 9.38
CA ASP A 320 16.87 -24.18 8.64
C ASP A 320 17.59 -23.93 7.30
N ASP A 321 18.93 -23.95 7.32
CA ASP A 321 19.94 -24.21 6.26
C ASP A 321 19.80 -23.58 4.86
N ARG A 322 18.77 -22.76 4.63
CA ARG A 322 18.22 -22.49 3.29
C ARG A 322 17.99 -21.00 3.04
N THR A 323 18.13 -20.14 4.07
CA THR A 323 17.87 -18.69 4.00
C THR A 323 18.99 -17.88 4.65
N SER A 324 19.62 -16.96 3.90
CA SER A 324 20.49 -15.91 4.46
C SER A 324 19.71 -14.60 4.64
N VAL A 325 20.04 -13.83 5.68
CA VAL A 325 19.34 -12.57 6.01
C VAL A 325 20.33 -11.40 6.09
N THR A 326 20.25 -10.49 5.13
CA THR A 326 21.04 -9.25 5.12
C THR A 326 20.22 -8.09 5.69
N VAL A 327 20.47 -7.71 6.94
CA VAL A 327 19.86 -6.50 7.52
C VAL A 327 20.47 -5.26 6.84
N SER A 328 19.64 -4.36 6.33
CA SER A 328 20.04 -3.03 5.85
C SER A 328 19.12 -1.94 6.42
N ASP A 329 19.59 -0.70 6.40
CA ASP A 329 19.25 0.24 7.48
C ASP A 329 18.01 1.11 7.23
N LYS A 330 16.84 0.46 7.21
CA LYS A 330 15.57 0.93 7.79
C LYS A 330 14.48 -0.17 7.69
N THR A 331 14.37 -0.93 8.77
CA THR A 331 13.16 -1.62 9.29
C THR A 331 12.20 -2.31 8.31
N SER A 332 12.47 -3.59 8.00
CA SER A 332 11.43 -4.66 7.99
C SER A 332 12.07 -6.04 7.80
N VAL A 333 11.85 -6.99 8.71
CA VAL A 333 12.22 -8.41 8.53
C VAL A 333 11.13 -9.12 7.73
N THR A 334 11.49 -9.97 6.77
CA THR A 334 10.56 -10.84 6.03
C THR A 334 11.10 -12.26 6.03
N LEU A 335 10.34 -13.20 6.57
CA LEU A 335 10.66 -14.62 6.51
C LEU A 335 10.30 -15.18 5.13
N LEU A 336 11.26 -15.87 4.51
CA LEU A 336 11.06 -16.69 3.32
C LEU A 336 11.37 -18.14 3.69
N GLN A 337 10.37 -19.01 3.68
CA GLN A 337 10.58 -20.45 3.88
C GLN A 337 11.02 -21.05 2.53
N THR A 338 12.30 -21.41 2.41
CA THR A 338 12.98 -21.53 1.11
C THR A 338 13.15 -22.95 0.58
N GLY A 339 12.47 -23.22 -0.54
CA GLY A 339 12.90 -24.22 -1.52
C GLY A 339 14.14 -23.75 -2.29
N ILE A 340 15.32 -23.93 -1.68
CA ILE A 340 16.70 -23.93 -2.23
C ILE A 340 16.78 -24.46 -3.70
N ARG A 341 17.72 -24.10 -4.59
CA ARG A 341 18.94 -23.24 -4.66
C ARG A 341 18.97 -22.66 -6.11
N VAL A 342 19.66 -21.59 -6.51
CA VAL A 342 20.50 -20.50 -5.94
C VAL A 342 20.54 -19.39 -7.06
N GLU A 343 21.27 -18.27 -7.13
CA GLU A 343 22.56 -17.81 -6.58
C GLU A 343 22.64 -16.26 -6.44
N GLU A 344 23.86 -15.80 -6.17
CA GLU A 344 24.46 -14.45 -6.12
C GLU A 344 24.04 -13.40 -7.20
N ASP A 345 24.03 -12.07 -6.98
CA ASP A 345 24.34 -11.22 -5.79
C ASP A 345 23.90 -9.72 -5.99
N ARG A 346 23.95 -8.95 -4.89
CA ARG A 346 24.36 -7.53 -4.71
C ARG A 346 23.40 -6.32 -4.81
N SER A 347 23.41 -5.55 -3.71
CA SER A 347 23.32 -4.07 -3.51
C SER A 347 21.98 -3.28 -3.50
N GLU A 348 21.52 -2.92 -2.28
CA GLU A 348 21.63 -1.59 -1.58
C GLU A 348 21.30 -0.24 -2.33
N ARG A 349 20.79 0.87 -1.73
CA ARG A 349 20.33 1.23 -0.35
C ARG A 349 19.60 2.62 -0.24
N SER A 350 18.69 2.76 0.75
CA SER A 350 18.41 3.89 1.70
C SER A 350 18.04 5.36 1.30
N ALA A 351 16.81 5.77 1.70
CA ALA A 351 16.43 6.87 2.66
C ALA A 351 16.87 8.37 2.44
N VAL A 352 16.50 9.43 3.21
CA VAL A 352 15.89 9.65 4.56
C VAL A 352 15.11 11.01 4.68
N SER A 353 14.28 11.16 5.74
CA SER A 353 13.98 12.36 6.58
C SER A 353 13.04 13.53 6.18
N ARG A 354 12.36 14.04 7.23
CA ARG A 354 11.37 15.14 7.36
C ARG A 354 12.03 16.54 7.50
N GLY A 355 11.23 17.63 7.46
CA GLY A 355 11.65 18.96 7.93
C GLY A 355 10.55 20.04 8.04
N VAL A 356 9.77 20.01 9.15
CA VAL A 356 9.04 21.09 9.88
C VAL A 356 8.70 22.44 9.20
N GLN A 357 7.46 22.92 9.42
CA GLN A 357 7.12 24.35 9.44
C GLN A 357 6.04 24.65 10.50
N ASP A 358 6.04 25.87 11.04
CA ASP A 358 4.91 26.49 11.77
C ASP A 358 5.07 28.03 11.79
N ALA A 359 4.00 28.75 12.16
CA ALA A 359 3.90 30.21 12.36
C ALA A 359 3.99 31.19 11.14
N GLU A 360 2.80 31.65 10.74
CA GLU A 360 2.47 32.94 10.07
C GLU A 360 2.28 34.05 11.16
N PRO A 361 1.77 35.31 10.92
CA PRO A 361 1.49 36.07 9.68
C PRO A 361 1.93 37.56 9.68
N GLN A 362 1.74 38.28 8.54
CA GLN A 362 1.33 39.71 8.36
C GLN A 362 1.70 40.23 6.94
N THR A 363 1.06 41.20 6.25
CA THR A 363 -0.34 41.71 6.11
C THR A 363 -0.41 42.63 4.86
N ASP A 364 -1.62 43.06 4.43
CA ASP A 364 -1.92 44.23 3.54
C ASP A 364 -1.58 44.18 2.03
N GLY A 365 -2.34 44.91 1.16
CA GLY A 365 -2.01 44.98 -0.29
C GLY A 365 -2.85 45.80 -1.31
N VAL A 366 -4.17 46.03 -1.15
CA VAL A 366 -4.96 47.12 -1.81
C VAL A 366 -5.15 47.16 -3.38
N SER A 367 -6.36 46.76 -3.85
CA SER A 367 -7.25 47.44 -4.87
C SER A 367 -7.21 47.23 -6.42
N ASN A 368 -8.42 47.24 -7.01
CA ASN A 368 -8.92 47.89 -8.27
C ASN A 368 -8.33 47.57 -9.69
N GLN A 369 -9.03 47.68 -10.84
CA GLN A 369 -10.43 48.04 -11.22
C GLN A 369 -10.80 47.54 -12.67
N ARG A 370 -12.12 47.45 -13.00
CA ARG A 370 -12.88 47.59 -14.32
C ARG A 370 -12.21 47.35 -15.71
N GLY A 371 -12.87 46.90 -16.80
CA GLY A 371 -14.27 46.47 -17.10
C GLY A 371 -14.66 46.58 -18.61
N ALA A 372 -15.73 45.88 -19.08
CA ALA A 372 -16.41 45.93 -20.43
C ALA A 372 -15.62 45.48 -21.70
N GLY A 373 -16.22 45.04 -22.85
CA GLY A 373 -17.62 44.64 -23.17
C GLY A 373 -17.95 44.45 -24.69
N VAL A 374 -19.08 43.79 -25.02
CA VAL A 374 -19.94 43.85 -26.26
C VAL A 374 -19.56 43.13 -27.60
N GLY A 375 -20.53 42.36 -28.15
CA GLY A 375 -20.84 42.16 -29.61
C GLY A 375 -20.29 40.93 -30.36
N GLU A 376 -20.86 40.42 -31.49
CA GLU A 376 -22.28 40.22 -31.91
C GLU A 376 -22.38 39.29 -33.18
N ARG A 377 -23.48 38.49 -33.31
CA ARG A 377 -24.16 37.93 -34.53
C ARG A 377 -23.55 36.92 -35.56
N SER A 378 -24.42 35.94 -35.91
CA SER A 378 -24.68 35.30 -37.23
C SER A 378 -23.66 34.31 -37.87
N GLY A 379 -24.06 33.30 -38.67
CA GLY A 379 -25.42 32.75 -38.95
C GLY A 379 -25.50 31.80 -40.18
N SER A 380 -26.47 30.87 -40.20
CA SER A 380 -26.86 29.91 -41.30
C SER A 380 -25.82 28.84 -41.74
N GLY A 381 -26.17 27.67 -42.31
CA GLY A 381 -27.49 26.98 -42.38
C GLY A 381 -27.62 25.86 -43.44
N GLY A 382 -28.05 24.64 -43.04
CA GLY A 382 -28.67 23.59 -43.91
C GLY A 382 -27.78 22.51 -44.57
N TRP A 383 -28.32 21.44 -45.18
CA TRP A 383 -29.71 20.86 -45.14
C TRP A 383 -29.72 19.41 -45.75
N ARG A 384 -30.25 18.39 -45.01
CA ARG A 384 -30.69 17.02 -45.43
C ARG A 384 -29.67 16.13 -46.21
N GLU A 385 -29.91 14.89 -46.71
CA GLU A 385 -31.05 13.91 -46.87
C GLU A 385 -30.42 12.50 -47.15
N SER A 386 -30.97 11.27 -46.96
CA SER A 386 -32.07 10.64 -46.17
C SER A 386 -31.95 9.08 -46.18
N ASP A 387 -32.87 8.36 -45.51
CA ASP A 387 -33.31 6.95 -45.74
C ASP A 387 -32.37 5.73 -45.49
N ASN A 388 -32.85 4.47 -45.45
CA ASN A 388 -33.91 3.81 -44.63
C ASN A 388 -33.91 2.28 -44.92
N GLY A 389 -34.27 1.41 -43.96
CA GLY A 389 -34.54 -0.03 -44.24
C GLY A 389 -34.50 -1.00 -43.05
N LEU A 390 -35.51 -1.89 -42.94
CA LEU A 390 -35.67 -2.93 -41.89
C LEU A 390 -35.79 -4.35 -42.48
N SER A 391 -35.48 -5.38 -41.67
CA SER A 391 -36.34 -6.59 -41.54
C SER A 391 -35.91 -7.49 -40.36
N LEU A 392 -36.82 -8.36 -39.88
CA LEU A 392 -36.59 -9.37 -38.84
C LEU A 392 -36.68 -10.81 -39.40
N ALA A 393 -36.04 -11.77 -38.72
CA ALA A 393 -36.48 -13.17 -38.65
C ALA A 393 -35.93 -13.85 -37.37
N SER A 394 -36.43 -15.04 -37.00
CA SER A 394 -36.11 -15.73 -35.73
C SER A 394 -35.98 -17.24 -35.89
N ALA A 395 -35.36 -17.95 -34.93
CA ALA A 395 -35.83 -19.28 -34.44
C ALA A 395 -34.95 -19.96 -33.35
N SER A 396 -35.63 -20.39 -32.27
CA SER A 396 -35.39 -21.65 -31.52
C SER A 396 -34.19 -21.77 -30.54
N ARG A 397 -34.25 -22.83 -29.71
CA ARG A 397 -33.38 -23.10 -28.53
C ARG A 397 -32.74 -24.50 -28.60
N ARG A 398 -31.55 -24.65 -28.03
CA ARG A 398 -31.18 -25.77 -27.13
C ARG A 398 -30.00 -25.33 -26.24
N GLY A 399 -29.92 -25.90 -25.02
CA GLY A 399 -29.03 -25.39 -23.96
C GLY A 399 -27.71 -26.16 -23.81
N GLY A 400 -26.71 -25.47 -23.27
CA GLY A 400 -25.45 -26.03 -22.80
C GLY A 400 -24.76 -25.02 -21.87
N SER A 401 -24.23 -25.46 -20.74
CA SER A 401 -23.66 -24.56 -19.73
C SER A 401 -22.20 -24.22 -20.03
N CYS A 402 -21.94 -23.03 -20.56
CA CYS A 402 -20.58 -22.48 -20.69
C CYS A 402 -20.41 -21.25 -19.79
N ARG A 403 -19.38 -21.27 -18.93
CA ARG A 403 -18.85 -20.05 -18.30
C ARG A 403 -18.14 -19.24 -19.37
N VAL A 404 -18.57 -18.00 -19.60
CA VAL A 404 -17.84 -17.03 -20.43
C VAL A 404 -17.49 -15.83 -19.55
N GLY A 405 -16.22 -15.77 -19.13
CA GLY A 405 -15.63 -14.51 -18.67
C GLY A 405 -15.17 -13.75 -19.91
N GLY A 406 -16.00 -12.83 -20.40
CA GLY A 406 -15.72 -12.02 -21.58
C GLY A 406 -16.00 -10.55 -21.31
N ALA A 407 -15.03 -9.68 -21.60
CA ALA A 407 -15.26 -8.25 -21.57
C ALA A 407 -16.15 -7.86 -22.74
N VAL A 408 -17.32 -7.28 -22.46
CA VAL A 408 -18.27 -6.84 -23.50
C VAL A 408 -17.74 -5.57 -24.15
N ALA A 409 -17.27 -5.70 -25.39
CA ALA A 409 -17.02 -4.59 -26.29
C ALA A 409 -18.09 -4.64 -27.39
N VAL A 410 -19.07 -3.74 -27.34
CA VAL A 410 -20.19 -3.70 -28.30
C VAL A 410 -19.70 -3.16 -29.64
N SER A 411 -19.90 -3.92 -30.71
CA SER A 411 -19.66 -3.48 -32.09
C SER A 411 -20.89 -2.72 -32.63
N ALA A 412 -20.68 -1.55 -33.23
CA ALA A 412 -21.79 -0.70 -33.67
C ALA A 412 -22.49 -1.22 -34.95
N LEU A 413 -23.82 -1.20 -34.91
CA LEU A 413 -24.71 -1.12 -36.07
C LEU A 413 -25.76 -0.03 -35.76
N SER A 414 -26.14 0.77 -36.74
CA SER A 414 -27.20 1.80 -36.60
C SER A 414 -28.54 1.27 -37.08
N PRO A 415 -29.65 1.79 -36.52
CA PRO A 415 -30.54 2.61 -37.35
C PRO A 415 -30.96 3.92 -36.63
N ALA A 416 -31.94 4.64 -37.18
CA ALA A 416 -32.28 6.03 -36.79
C ALA A 416 -33.79 6.28 -36.62
N GLY A 417 -34.16 7.39 -35.98
CA GLY A 417 -35.43 8.10 -36.24
C GLY A 417 -36.27 8.58 -35.03
N ASN A 418 -36.38 9.92 -34.90
CA ASN A 418 -37.47 10.69 -34.26
C ASN A 418 -37.76 10.50 -32.75
N GLY A 419 -38.33 11.48 -32.01
CA GLY A 419 -38.62 12.89 -32.33
C GLY A 419 -39.65 13.54 -31.36
N ALA A 420 -39.44 14.79 -30.95
CA ALA A 420 -40.23 15.59 -29.97
C ALA A 420 -40.29 15.02 -28.51
N GLY A 421 -40.54 15.80 -27.44
CA GLY A 421 -40.64 17.26 -27.28
C GLY A 421 -41.51 17.62 -26.04
N ASP A 422 -41.24 18.61 -25.18
CA ASP A 422 -40.07 19.51 -25.06
C ASP A 422 -39.50 19.49 -23.61
N GLY A 423 -39.64 20.46 -22.68
CA GLY A 423 -40.20 21.83 -22.69
C GLY A 423 -40.32 22.44 -21.26
N GLY A 424 -39.55 23.49 -20.93
CA GLY A 424 -39.64 24.21 -19.64
C GLY A 424 -38.28 24.67 -19.07
N ALA A 425 -38.21 25.89 -18.50
CA ALA A 425 -36.96 26.50 -18.02
C ALA A 425 -36.90 26.65 -16.50
N GLY A 426 -35.72 26.42 -15.91
CA GLY A 426 -35.42 26.66 -14.50
C GLY A 426 -33.92 26.86 -14.30
N ALA A 427 -33.51 27.95 -13.65
CA ALA A 427 -32.10 28.35 -13.59
C ALA A 427 -31.36 27.74 -12.40
N GLY A 428 -30.37 26.88 -12.68
CA GLY A 428 -29.39 26.38 -11.72
C GLY A 428 -28.13 25.94 -12.45
N LEU A 429 -27.00 26.63 -12.25
CA LEU A 429 -25.82 26.50 -13.11
C LEU A 429 -24.89 25.32 -12.75
N GLN A 430 -25.47 24.13 -12.61
CA GLN A 430 -24.76 22.86 -12.75
C GLN A 430 -24.93 22.36 -14.18
N ARG A 431 -23.83 22.19 -14.92
CA ARG A 431 -23.88 21.64 -16.28
C ARG A 431 -24.22 20.14 -16.21
N PRO A 432 -25.32 19.66 -16.81
CA PRO A 432 -25.57 18.23 -16.88
C PRO A 432 -24.52 17.57 -17.79
N VAL A 433 -23.89 16.50 -17.31
CA VAL A 433 -23.04 15.65 -18.15
C VAL A 433 -23.93 15.00 -19.21
N PRO A 434 -23.58 15.07 -20.52
CA PRO A 434 -24.38 14.45 -21.56
C PRO A 434 -24.57 12.95 -21.31
N ARG A 435 -25.81 12.45 -21.47
CA ARG A 435 -26.03 10.99 -21.60
C ARG A 435 -25.33 10.57 -22.90
N LEU A 436 -24.24 9.81 -22.77
CA LEU A 436 -23.54 9.21 -23.91
C LEU A 436 -24.47 8.17 -24.58
N GLY A 437 -24.23 7.93 -25.88
CA GLY A 437 -25.22 7.32 -26.78
C GLY A 437 -25.76 5.97 -26.32
N GLY A 438 -27.05 5.74 -26.56
CA GLY A 438 -27.71 4.48 -26.20
C GLY A 438 -27.47 3.37 -27.22
N GLU A 439 -27.03 2.21 -26.74
CA GLU A 439 -27.93 1.06 -26.61
C GLU A 439 -27.54 0.25 -25.37
N GLU A 440 -28.49 -0.57 -24.89
CA GLU A 440 -28.55 -1.16 -23.55
C GLU A 440 -28.55 -0.17 -22.36
N ASP A 441 -29.22 -0.61 -21.29
CA ASP A 441 -29.42 0.15 -20.06
C ASP A 441 -28.24 -0.10 -19.10
N PRO A 442 -27.47 0.92 -18.68
CA PRO A 442 -26.32 0.73 -17.79
C PRO A 442 -26.73 0.32 -16.36
N ARG A 443 -28.03 0.32 -16.04
CA ARG A 443 -28.55 -0.28 -14.81
C ARG A 443 -28.42 -1.81 -14.90
N PRO A 444 -27.68 -2.48 -14.00
CA PRO A 444 -27.54 -3.93 -14.07
C PRO A 444 -28.93 -4.59 -13.98
N PRO A 445 -29.23 -5.60 -14.82
CA PRO A 445 -30.58 -6.12 -14.97
C PRO A 445 -31.07 -6.74 -13.67
N LEU A 446 -32.22 -6.27 -13.18
CA LEU A 446 -32.89 -6.76 -11.96
C LEU A 446 -33.54 -8.15 -12.15
N ALA A 447 -32.94 -9.00 -12.98
CA ALA A 447 -33.38 -10.35 -13.33
C ALA A 447 -33.02 -11.37 -12.24
N GLY A 448 -33.35 -11.05 -10.99
CA GLY A 448 -33.13 -11.91 -9.82
C GLY A 448 -33.73 -11.28 -8.56
N GLY A 449 -34.44 -12.07 -7.76
CA GLY A 449 -35.11 -11.62 -6.53
C GLY A 449 -34.16 -11.40 -5.34
N ARG A 450 -33.05 -10.70 -5.55
CA ARG A 450 -32.00 -10.43 -4.55
C ARG A 450 -31.36 -9.05 -4.76
N ALA A 451 -30.56 -8.60 -3.80
CA ALA A 451 -29.74 -7.40 -3.98
C ALA A 451 -28.57 -7.66 -4.94
N LEU A 452 -28.09 -6.57 -5.55
CA LEU A 452 -26.91 -6.54 -6.42
C LEU A 452 -25.74 -5.82 -5.75
N LEU A 453 -24.53 -6.36 -5.87
CA LEU A 453 -23.30 -5.73 -5.38
C LEU A 453 -22.41 -5.30 -6.56
N ALA A 454 -22.32 -3.99 -6.79
CA ALA A 454 -21.40 -3.39 -7.74
C ALA A 454 -20.15 -2.86 -7.03
N VAL A 455 -18.98 -2.97 -7.68
CA VAL A 455 -17.74 -2.34 -7.24
C VAL A 455 -17.21 -1.45 -8.35
N VAL A 456 -17.08 -0.15 -8.08
CA VAL A 456 -16.64 0.88 -9.04
C VAL A 456 -15.32 1.46 -8.58
N TYR A 457 -14.22 1.01 -9.17
CA TYR A 457 -12.88 1.48 -8.83
C TYR A 457 -12.22 2.16 -10.03
N GLY A 458 -11.35 3.13 -9.78
CA GLY A 458 -10.74 3.93 -10.84
C GLY A 458 -9.93 5.08 -10.26
N ARG A 459 -9.03 5.68 -11.05
CA ARG A 459 -8.07 6.70 -10.58
C ARG A 459 -8.78 7.85 -9.81
N ARG A 460 -8.10 8.53 -8.88
CA ARG A 460 -8.64 9.77 -8.31
C ARG A 460 -8.97 10.73 -9.48
N ARG A 461 -10.09 11.45 -9.39
CA ARG A 461 -10.59 12.39 -10.44
C ARG A 461 -11.11 11.77 -11.73
N ILE A 462 -11.29 10.44 -11.80
CA ILE A 462 -11.79 9.75 -12.99
C ILE A 462 -13.33 9.76 -13.15
N GLY A 463 -14.04 10.48 -12.28
CA GLY A 463 -15.50 10.69 -12.40
C GLY A 463 -16.39 9.63 -11.73
N LYS A 464 -15.85 8.68 -10.94
CA LYS A 464 -16.62 7.58 -10.30
C LYS A 464 -17.90 8.05 -9.61
N THR A 465 -17.78 9.02 -8.71
CA THR A 465 -18.88 9.60 -7.94
C THR A 465 -19.98 10.16 -8.85
N ALA A 466 -19.58 10.98 -9.83
CA ALA A 466 -20.49 11.53 -10.83
C ALA A 466 -21.12 10.46 -11.75
N LEU A 467 -20.40 9.38 -12.08
CA LEU A 467 -20.95 8.25 -12.84
C LEU A 467 -22.07 7.56 -12.04
N VAL A 468 -21.85 7.26 -10.76
CA VAL A 468 -22.87 6.63 -9.91
C VAL A 468 -24.06 7.58 -9.73
N GLU A 469 -23.81 8.81 -9.31
CA GLU A 469 -24.87 9.82 -9.07
C GLU A 469 -25.68 10.14 -10.34
N GLN A 470 -25.07 10.21 -11.52
CA GLN A 470 -25.79 10.42 -12.80
C GLN A 470 -26.43 9.14 -13.37
N THR A 471 -26.03 7.94 -12.94
CA THR A 471 -26.67 6.66 -13.32
C THR A 471 -27.92 6.38 -12.48
N PHE A 472 -27.91 6.81 -11.22
CA PHE A 472 -28.99 6.59 -10.23
C PHE A 472 -29.74 7.87 -9.85
N ARG A 473 -29.59 8.94 -10.64
CA ARG A 473 -30.23 10.25 -10.48
C ARG A 473 -31.76 10.25 -10.42
N ASP A 474 -32.37 9.21 -10.96
CA ASP A 474 -33.82 9.04 -11.08
C ASP A 474 -34.33 7.96 -10.08
N ASP A 475 -33.50 7.59 -9.09
CA ASP A 475 -33.75 6.59 -8.04
C ASP A 475 -33.56 7.16 -6.61
N THR A 476 -33.99 6.42 -5.57
CA THR A 476 -33.59 6.74 -4.19
C THR A 476 -32.15 6.30 -3.95
N LEU A 477 -31.26 7.26 -3.67
CA LEU A 477 -29.85 7.00 -3.36
C LEU A 477 -29.51 7.48 -1.94
N TRP A 478 -28.96 6.57 -1.12
CA TRP A 478 -28.33 6.89 0.15
C TRP A 478 -26.81 6.81 -0.01
N LYS A 479 -26.12 7.94 0.19
CA LYS A 479 -24.66 8.05 0.12
C LYS A 479 -24.03 7.96 1.50
N PHE A 480 -22.94 7.18 1.59
CA PHE A 480 -22.09 7.03 2.76
C PHE A 480 -20.62 7.22 2.33
N GLU A 481 -20.05 8.37 2.65
CA GLU A 481 -18.66 8.71 2.32
C GLU A 481 -17.73 8.32 3.47
N GLY A 482 -16.62 7.62 3.14
CA GLY A 482 -15.57 7.23 4.08
C GLY A 482 -14.52 8.32 4.27
N ILE A 483 -14.16 8.62 5.51
CA ILE A 483 -13.32 9.80 5.83
C ILE A 483 -11.83 9.44 5.81
N GLU A 484 -11.05 10.18 5.03
CA GLU A 484 -9.59 10.04 4.95
C GLU A 484 -8.95 10.22 6.35
N ALA A 485 -8.13 9.23 6.75
CA ALA A 485 -7.45 9.13 8.05
C ALA A 485 -8.33 9.07 9.33
N GLY A 486 -9.66 8.95 9.24
CA GLY A 486 -10.54 8.81 10.42
C GLY A 486 -10.40 7.46 11.14
N ASP A 487 -10.36 7.46 12.49
CA ASP A 487 -10.36 6.24 13.31
C ASP A 487 -11.75 5.56 13.34
N ARG A 488 -11.83 4.30 13.82
CA ARG A 488 -13.10 3.55 13.91
C ARG A 488 -14.24 4.36 14.53
N ARG A 489 -13.96 5.08 15.62
CA ARG A 489 -14.97 5.89 16.33
C ARG A 489 -15.44 7.06 15.45
N THR A 490 -14.54 7.71 14.72
CA THR A 490 -14.86 8.77 13.76
C THR A 490 -15.67 8.23 12.59
N GLN A 491 -15.26 7.12 11.95
CA GLN A 491 -16.01 6.51 10.84
C GLN A 491 -17.43 6.12 11.28
N LEU A 492 -17.59 5.46 12.43
CA LEU A 492 -18.89 5.05 12.95
C LEU A 492 -19.78 6.23 13.34
N SER A 493 -19.21 7.29 13.93
CA SER A 493 -19.94 8.53 14.26
C SER A 493 -20.45 9.25 12.99
N PHE A 494 -19.60 9.38 11.97
CA PHE A 494 -20.02 9.97 10.69
C PHE A 494 -20.94 9.06 9.88
N PHE A 495 -20.85 7.73 10.02
CA PHE A 495 -21.82 6.81 9.43
C PHE A 495 -23.19 6.92 10.10
N ALA A 496 -23.25 6.96 11.44
CA ALA A 496 -24.48 7.20 12.20
C ALA A 496 -25.14 8.52 11.77
N LYS A 497 -24.35 9.61 11.65
CA LYS A 497 -24.82 10.90 11.15
C LYS A 497 -25.36 10.81 9.72
N GLN A 498 -24.63 10.17 8.80
CA GLN A 498 -25.07 10.02 7.42
C GLN A 498 -26.37 9.18 7.32
N LEU A 499 -26.48 8.08 8.07
CA LEU A 499 -27.68 7.26 8.13
C LEU A 499 -28.88 8.05 8.68
N SER A 500 -28.66 8.94 9.65
CA SER A 500 -29.72 9.78 10.24
C SER A 500 -30.34 10.81 9.28
N HIS A 501 -29.74 11.07 8.12
CA HIS A 501 -30.37 11.87 7.07
C HIS A 501 -31.38 11.09 6.21
N TYR A 502 -31.37 9.76 6.27
CA TYR A 502 -32.16 8.88 5.41
C TYR A 502 -33.27 8.11 6.14
N VAL A 503 -33.24 8.09 7.48
CA VAL A 503 -34.28 7.50 8.33
C VAL A 503 -35.08 8.59 9.06
N PRO A 504 -36.32 8.33 9.50
CA PRO A 504 -37.08 9.27 10.32
C PRO A 504 -36.33 9.66 11.61
N PRO A 505 -36.53 10.88 12.14
CA PRO A 505 -35.92 11.30 13.40
C PRO A 505 -36.22 10.35 14.56
N GLY A 506 -35.19 10.01 15.35
CA GLY A 506 -35.26 9.09 16.49
C GLY A 506 -34.10 9.34 17.45
N GLU A 507 -33.83 8.38 18.35
CA GLU A 507 -32.71 8.50 19.29
C GLU A 507 -31.34 8.49 18.58
N PRO A 508 -30.32 9.24 19.07
CA PRO A 508 -29.00 9.28 18.46
C PRO A 508 -28.31 7.91 18.41
N LEU A 509 -28.10 7.39 17.20
CA LEU A 509 -27.44 6.11 16.95
C LEU A 509 -25.98 6.11 17.45
N THR A 510 -25.76 5.54 18.64
CA THR A 510 -24.42 5.37 19.23
C THR A 510 -23.81 4.04 18.78
N LEU A 511 -23.05 4.07 17.70
CA LEU A 511 -22.40 2.89 17.10
C LEU A 511 -20.98 2.72 17.64
N LEU A 512 -20.65 1.54 18.18
CA LEU A 512 -19.34 1.25 18.79
C LEU A 512 -18.46 0.32 17.94
N ARG A 513 -19.09 -0.48 17.07
CA ARG A 513 -18.49 -1.47 16.19
C ARG A 513 -19.17 -1.47 14.81
N TRP A 514 -18.52 -2.12 13.84
CA TRP A 514 -19.04 -2.22 12.47
C TRP A 514 -20.24 -3.18 12.35
N GLU A 515 -20.34 -4.15 13.24
CA GLU A 515 -21.51 -5.00 13.42
C GLU A 515 -22.75 -4.15 13.72
N ASP A 516 -22.67 -3.29 14.74
CA ASP A 516 -23.76 -2.39 15.15
C ASP A 516 -24.22 -1.49 13.99
N ALA A 517 -23.26 -1.02 13.17
CA ALA A 517 -23.50 -0.17 12.03
C ALA A 517 -24.24 -0.88 10.88
N PHE A 518 -23.80 -2.09 10.52
CA PHE A 518 -24.44 -2.85 9.45
C PHE A 518 -25.80 -3.43 9.88
N GLU A 519 -26.00 -3.72 11.17
CA GLU A 519 -27.31 -4.05 11.74
C GLU A 519 -28.28 -2.87 11.68
N ALA A 520 -27.85 -1.67 12.11
CA ALA A 520 -28.64 -0.44 12.01
C ALA A 520 -29.02 -0.12 10.55
N LEU A 521 -28.09 -0.28 9.62
CA LEU A 521 -28.35 -0.12 8.18
C LEU A 521 -29.35 -1.15 7.66
N GLY A 522 -29.23 -2.42 8.06
CA GLY A 522 -30.17 -3.48 7.66
C GLY A 522 -31.60 -3.18 8.12
N ASN A 523 -31.75 -2.75 9.37
CA ASN A 523 -33.02 -2.32 9.93
C ASN A 523 -33.61 -1.12 9.17
N ALA A 524 -32.79 -0.13 8.82
CA ALA A 524 -33.19 1.02 8.00
C ALA A 524 -33.67 0.61 6.59
N ILE A 525 -32.96 -0.29 5.90
CA ILE A 525 -33.36 -0.82 4.58
C ILE A 525 -34.72 -1.53 4.68
N THR A 526 -34.89 -2.35 5.72
CA THR A 526 -36.14 -3.10 5.97
C THR A 526 -37.32 -2.17 6.29
N GLN A 527 -37.07 -1.07 7.00
CA GLN A 527 -38.09 -0.06 7.26
C GLN A 527 -38.46 0.72 5.99
N HIS A 528 -37.48 1.13 5.20
CA HIS A 528 -37.69 1.82 3.93
C HIS A 528 -38.50 0.95 2.95
N GLU A 529 -38.19 -0.34 2.85
CA GLU A 529 -38.90 -1.31 1.99
C GLU A 529 -40.38 -1.49 2.34
N LYS A 530 -40.75 -1.36 3.62
CA LYS A 530 -42.16 -1.39 4.06
C LYS A 530 -42.93 -0.11 3.72
N GLN A 531 -42.23 0.97 3.37
CA GLN A 531 -42.80 2.30 3.16
C GLN A 531 -42.75 2.75 1.70
N HIS A 532 -41.79 2.26 0.91
CA HIS A 532 -41.51 2.72 -0.45
C HIS A 532 -41.33 1.55 -1.42
N SER A 533 -42.17 1.48 -2.44
CA SER A 533 -41.96 0.63 -3.61
C SER A 533 -40.97 1.29 -4.57
N GLY A 534 -39.84 0.65 -4.85
CA GLY A 534 -38.83 1.19 -5.75
C GLY A 534 -37.42 0.69 -5.44
N ARG A 535 -36.48 1.05 -6.33
CA ARG A 535 -35.06 0.74 -6.17
C ARG A 535 -34.42 1.69 -5.16
N LEU A 536 -33.67 1.12 -4.22
CA LEU A 536 -32.85 1.85 -3.27
C LEU A 536 -31.37 1.53 -3.55
N VAL A 537 -30.58 2.58 -3.74
CA VAL A 537 -29.16 2.53 -4.05
C VAL A 537 -28.37 2.93 -2.81
N LEU A 538 -27.43 2.09 -2.41
CA LEU A 538 -26.65 2.22 -1.19
C LEU A 538 -25.19 2.43 -1.60
N PHE A 539 -24.81 3.71 -1.73
CA PHE A 539 -23.57 4.14 -2.35
C PHE A 539 -22.52 4.45 -1.29
N PHE A 540 -21.50 3.58 -1.20
CA PHE A 540 -20.37 3.75 -0.29
C PHE A 540 -19.21 4.36 -1.08
N ASP A 541 -18.99 5.67 -0.93
CA ASP A 541 -17.93 6.40 -1.64
C ASP A 541 -16.62 6.38 -0.85
N GLU A 542 -15.50 6.23 -1.57
CA GLU A 542 -14.16 5.96 -1.03
C GLU A 542 -14.14 4.89 0.09
N PHE A 543 -14.78 3.75 -0.15
CA PHE A 543 -15.01 2.62 0.77
C PHE A 543 -13.75 2.06 1.45
N GLN A 544 -12.55 2.25 0.89
CA GLN A 544 -11.31 1.89 1.59
C GLN A 544 -11.06 2.72 2.86
N TRP A 545 -11.50 3.99 2.88
CA TRP A 545 -11.46 4.84 4.07
C TRP A 545 -12.55 4.46 5.06
N PHE A 546 -13.75 4.15 4.56
CA PHE A 546 -14.85 3.60 5.35
C PHE A 546 -14.41 2.34 6.13
N CYS A 547 -13.68 1.43 5.47
CA CYS A 547 -13.08 0.26 6.12
C CYS A 547 -11.81 0.54 6.95
N GLU A 548 -11.41 1.78 7.18
CA GLU A 548 -10.15 2.16 7.88
C GLU A 548 -8.88 1.53 7.27
N MET A 549 -8.90 1.17 5.98
CA MET A 549 -7.91 0.29 5.31
C MET A 549 -7.72 -1.11 5.97
N LYS A 550 -8.67 -1.55 6.82
CA LYS A 550 -8.63 -2.82 7.57
C LYS A 550 -9.51 -3.89 6.91
N PRO A 551 -8.95 -5.07 6.54
CA PRO A 551 -9.74 -6.15 5.95
C PRO A 551 -10.84 -6.73 6.85
N ALA A 552 -10.74 -6.53 8.17
CA ALA A 552 -11.74 -6.99 9.13
C ALA A 552 -13.15 -6.44 8.82
N VAL A 553 -13.26 -5.16 8.45
CA VAL A 553 -14.54 -4.53 8.12
C VAL A 553 -15.19 -5.18 6.90
N VAL A 554 -14.38 -5.62 5.92
CA VAL A 554 -14.87 -6.35 4.73
C VAL A 554 -15.38 -7.74 5.10
N THR A 555 -14.76 -8.41 6.09
CA THR A 555 -15.25 -9.69 6.63
C THR A 555 -16.59 -9.52 7.35
N VAL A 556 -16.78 -8.44 8.12
CA VAL A 556 -18.06 -8.12 8.76
C VAL A 556 -19.11 -7.77 7.69
N PHE A 557 -18.77 -6.93 6.70
CA PHE A 557 -19.66 -6.60 5.58
C PHE A 557 -20.12 -7.85 4.83
N LYS A 558 -19.24 -8.83 4.59
CA LYS A 558 -19.62 -10.15 4.03
C LYS A 558 -20.67 -10.87 4.89
N TYR A 559 -20.51 -10.88 6.22
CA TYR A 559 -21.48 -11.53 7.10
C TYR A 559 -22.88 -10.91 6.94
N TYR A 560 -22.98 -9.59 6.92
CA TYR A 560 -24.25 -8.90 6.66
C TYR A 560 -24.72 -9.04 5.21
N TRP A 561 -23.81 -9.14 4.23
CA TRP A 561 -24.17 -9.44 2.84
C TRP A 561 -24.89 -10.77 2.71
N ASP A 562 -24.29 -11.86 3.21
CA ASP A 562 -24.83 -13.21 3.10
C ASP A 562 -26.11 -13.40 3.93
N ASN A 563 -26.15 -12.84 5.14
CA ASN A 563 -27.25 -13.10 6.07
C ASN A 563 -28.39 -12.09 5.98
N PHE A 564 -28.16 -10.90 5.43
CA PHE A 564 -29.11 -9.79 5.43
C PHE A 564 -29.22 -9.13 4.05
N PHE A 565 -28.24 -8.30 3.66
CA PHE A 565 -28.36 -7.37 2.53
C PHE A 565 -28.74 -8.03 1.21
N SER A 566 -28.16 -9.19 0.89
CA SER A 566 -28.46 -9.93 -0.34
C SER A 566 -29.93 -10.34 -0.46
N LYS A 567 -30.66 -10.47 0.65
CA LYS A 567 -32.06 -10.96 0.67
C LYS A 567 -33.09 -9.89 0.32
N HIS A 568 -32.70 -8.62 0.21
CA HIS A 568 -33.60 -7.53 -0.14
C HIS A 568 -33.62 -7.29 -1.66
N PRO A 569 -34.71 -7.60 -2.37
CA PRO A 569 -34.82 -7.31 -3.80
C PRO A 569 -34.82 -5.80 -4.06
N GLN A 570 -34.48 -5.40 -5.29
CA GLN A 570 -34.40 -3.98 -5.69
C GLN A 570 -33.45 -3.12 -4.82
N ARG A 571 -32.42 -3.74 -4.21
CA ARG A 571 -31.32 -3.02 -3.55
C ARG A 571 -30.05 -3.14 -4.37
N VAL A 572 -29.37 -2.02 -4.60
CA VAL A 572 -28.08 -1.98 -5.31
C VAL A 572 -27.05 -1.36 -4.39
N PHE A 573 -26.09 -2.17 -3.94
CA PHE A 573 -24.96 -1.72 -3.15
C PHE A 573 -23.83 -1.36 -4.12
N VAL A 574 -23.30 -0.14 -4.01
CA VAL A 574 -22.20 0.35 -4.85
C VAL A 574 -21.02 0.66 -3.96
N LEU A 575 -19.98 -0.17 -3.99
CA LEU A 575 -18.72 0.07 -3.29
C LEU A 575 -17.77 0.81 -4.23
N CYS A 576 -17.49 2.07 -3.96
CA CYS A 576 -16.63 2.91 -4.79
C CYS A 576 -15.31 3.23 -4.09
N GLY A 577 -14.27 3.51 -4.89
CA GLY A 577 -13.12 4.25 -4.40
C GLY A 577 -11.96 4.37 -5.37
N SER A 578 -11.02 5.23 -5.04
CA SER A 578 -9.82 5.49 -5.80
C SER A 578 -8.93 4.24 -5.82
N VAL A 579 -8.32 3.90 -6.98
CA VAL A 579 -7.62 2.61 -7.11
C VAL A 579 -6.53 2.48 -6.06
N SER A 580 -6.85 1.66 -5.08
CA SER A 580 -6.00 1.31 -3.98
C SER A 580 -5.77 -0.19 -4.08
N SER A 581 -4.59 -0.64 -3.62
CA SER A 581 -4.40 -2.06 -3.38
C SER A 581 -5.37 -2.60 -2.33
N PHE A 582 -6.03 -1.74 -1.54
CA PHE A 582 -7.15 -2.15 -0.70
C PHE A 582 -8.35 -2.64 -1.51
N LEU A 583 -8.95 -1.83 -2.40
CA LEU A 583 -10.11 -2.30 -3.18
C LEU A 583 -9.78 -3.54 -4.02
N VAL A 584 -8.65 -3.54 -4.71
CA VAL A 584 -8.27 -4.67 -5.57
C VAL A 584 -7.91 -5.93 -4.75
N LYS A 585 -7.02 -5.84 -3.74
CA LYS A 585 -6.52 -7.00 -3.00
C LYS A 585 -7.38 -7.42 -1.80
N LYS A 586 -8.20 -6.50 -1.25
CA LYS A 586 -8.96 -6.68 0.02
C LYS A 586 -10.47 -6.57 -0.12
N VAL A 587 -11.01 -6.11 -1.26
CA VAL A 587 -12.43 -6.24 -1.61
C VAL A 587 -12.58 -7.29 -2.73
N LEU A 588 -12.17 -6.97 -3.95
CA LEU A 588 -12.37 -7.82 -5.15
C LEU A 588 -11.69 -9.19 -5.05
N GLN A 589 -10.38 -9.22 -4.78
CA GLN A 589 -9.60 -10.46 -4.64
C GLN A 589 -9.69 -11.07 -3.23
N SER A 590 -10.58 -10.58 -2.38
CA SER A 590 -10.73 -11.11 -1.01
C SER A 590 -11.49 -12.43 -1.01
N ARG A 591 -11.05 -13.41 -0.20
CA ARG A 591 -11.86 -14.63 0.08
C ARG A 591 -13.22 -14.31 0.71
N ALA A 592 -13.44 -13.08 1.18
CA ALA A 592 -14.70 -12.64 1.75
C ALA A 592 -15.74 -12.34 0.66
N LEU A 593 -15.41 -11.48 -0.31
CA LEU A 593 -16.33 -11.01 -1.35
C LEU A 593 -16.15 -11.65 -2.73
N TYR A 594 -15.19 -12.56 -2.89
CA TYR A 594 -15.07 -13.41 -4.08
C TYR A 594 -16.40 -14.13 -4.37
N GLY A 595 -16.86 -14.05 -5.62
CA GLY A 595 -18.13 -14.62 -6.07
C GLY A 595 -19.40 -13.92 -5.56
N ARG A 596 -19.30 -12.74 -4.92
CA ARG A 596 -20.44 -11.94 -4.44
C ARG A 596 -20.64 -10.62 -5.17
N VAL A 597 -19.60 -10.13 -5.86
CA VAL A 597 -19.68 -8.94 -6.72
C VAL A 597 -20.35 -9.34 -8.02
N ASP A 598 -21.46 -8.68 -8.34
CA ASP A 598 -22.27 -8.90 -9.54
C ASP A 598 -21.78 -8.07 -10.73
N LEU A 599 -21.16 -6.92 -10.45
CA LEU A 599 -20.65 -6.00 -11.45
C LEU A 599 -19.35 -5.35 -10.98
N GLU A 600 -18.25 -5.61 -11.70
CA GLU A 600 -16.94 -4.99 -11.46
C GLU A 600 -16.66 -3.96 -12.56
N ILE A 601 -16.53 -2.68 -12.20
CA ILE A 601 -16.21 -1.59 -13.13
C ILE A 601 -14.85 -1.00 -12.76
N HIS A 602 -13.87 -1.18 -13.66
CA HIS A 602 -12.65 -0.40 -13.65
C HIS A 602 -12.83 0.85 -14.51
N LEU A 603 -13.08 2.00 -13.89
CA LEU A 603 -13.32 3.25 -14.59
C LEU A 603 -11.99 3.87 -15.04
N HIS A 604 -11.73 3.76 -16.34
CA HIS A 604 -10.57 4.29 -17.04
C HIS A 604 -10.75 5.77 -17.44
N PRO A 605 -9.67 6.48 -17.87
CA PRO A 605 -9.82 7.78 -18.53
C PRO A 605 -10.63 7.64 -19.83
N LEU A 606 -11.29 8.73 -20.22
CA LEU A 606 -12.03 8.83 -21.46
C LEU A 606 -11.13 8.53 -22.67
N SER A 607 -11.71 7.98 -23.73
CA SER A 607 -11.09 7.97 -25.07
C SER A 607 -10.95 9.39 -25.63
N LEU A 608 -10.22 9.53 -26.75
CA LEU A 608 -10.12 10.83 -27.43
C LEU A 608 -11.50 11.30 -27.93
N ARG A 609 -12.30 10.39 -28.49
CA ARG A 609 -13.68 10.64 -28.96
C ARG A 609 -14.61 11.10 -27.83
N GLU A 610 -14.61 10.43 -26.68
CA GLU A 610 -15.40 10.86 -25.50
C GLU A 610 -14.90 12.19 -24.93
N SER A 611 -13.58 12.42 -24.94
CA SER A 611 -13.00 13.70 -24.53
C SER A 611 -13.45 14.84 -25.45
N GLN A 612 -13.43 14.63 -26.77
CA GLN A 612 -13.96 15.61 -27.73
C GLN A 612 -15.47 15.84 -27.52
N GLN A 613 -16.24 14.79 -27.21
CA GLN A 613 -17.67 14.90 -26.90
C GLN A 613 -17.94 15.74 -25.65
N LEU A 614 -17.15 15.58 -24.59
CA LEU A 614 -17.21 16.40 -23.36
C LEU A 614 -16.82 17.87 -23.63
N LEU A 615 -15.91 18.12 -24.57
CA LEU A 615 -15.44 19.46 -24.95
C LEU A 615 -16.30 20.16 -26.02
N ARG A 616 -17.40 19.55 -26.48
CA ARG A 616 -18.28 20.13 -27.51
C ARG A 616 -18.76 21.54 -27.12
N GLY A 617 -18.60 22.48 -28.06
CA GLY A 617 -18.96 23.89 -27.88
C GLY A 617 -17.84 24.78 -27.31
N ALA A 618 -16.70 24.22 -26.89
CA ALA A 618 -15.51 25.01 -26.56
C ALA A 618 -14.66 25.29 -27.81
N PRO A 619 -13.96 26.45 -27.92
CA PRO A 619 -13.11 26.77 -29.08
C PRO A 619 -12.03 25.73 -29.37
N TYR A 620 -11.47 25.12 -28.31
CA TYR A 620 -10.45 24.08 -28.39
C TYR A 620 -11.00 22.66 -28.62
N ALA A 621 -12.28 22.50 -28.98
CA ALA A 621 -12.80 21.21 -29.45
C ALA A 621 -12.11 20.74 -30.75
N ALA A 622 -11.62 21.67 -31.58
CA ALA A 622 -10.74 21.38 -32.72
C ALA A 622 -9.30 21.04 -32.29
N GLU A 623 -8.87 21.50 -31.11
CA GLU A 623 -7.60 21.14 -30.47
C GLU A 623 -7.75 19.93 -29.53
N ALA A 624 -8.81 19.11 -29.65
CA ALA A 624 -9.08 17.99 -28.74
C ALA A 624 -7.91 16.99 -28.67
N LEU A 625 -7.19 16.78 -29.79
CA LEU A 625 -5.98 15.97 -29.84
C LEU A 625 -4.85 16.55 -28.98
N ASP A 626 -4.42 17.80 -29.22
CA ASP A 626 -3.40 18.48 -28.40
C ASP A 626 -3.84 18.59 -26.92
N THR A 627 -5.14 18.76 -26.66
CA THR A 627 -5.73 18.75 -25.30
C THR A 627 -5.57 17.38 -24.64
N TYR A 628 -5.82 16.28 -25.35
CA TYR A 628 -5.65 14.92 -24.84
C TYR A 628 -4.17 14.55 -24.63
N LEU A 629 -3.26 15.03 -25.49
CA LEU A 629 -1.82 14.83 -25.31
C LEU A 629 -1.32 15.39 -23.96
N VAL A 630 -1.98 16.44 -23.44
CA VAL A 630 -1.70 17.01 -22.11
C VAL A 630 -2.50 16.35 -20.98
N PHE A 631 -3.81 16.16 -21.14
CA PHE A 631 -4.68 15.77 -20.01
C PHE A 631 -5.13 14.30 -19.97
N GLY A 632 -4.86 13.52 -21.01
CA GLY A 632 -5.00 12.05 -21.01
C GLY A 632 -6.41 11.50 -20.86
N GLY A 633 -7.44 12.31 -21.12
CA GLY A 633 -8.86 11.93 -20.97
C GLY A 633 -9.38 11.93 -19.53
N VAL A 634 -8.71 12.57 -18.57
CA VAL A 634 -9.16 12.65 -17.18
C VAL A 634 -10.31 13.67 -17.05
N PRO A 635 -11.55 13.26 -16.68
CA PRO A 635 -12.72 14.15 -16.71
C PRO A 635 -12.56 15.46 -15.93
N GLN A 636 -12.04 15.42 -14.69
CA GLN A 636 -11.82 16.65 -13.91
C GLN A 636 -10.92 17.65 -14.64
N TYR A 637 -9.86 17.18 -15.29
CA TYR A 637 -8.93 18.08 -15.99
C TYR A 637 -9.58 18.74 -17.20
N LEU A 638 -10.52 18.07 -17.86
CA LEU A 638 -11.27 18.63 -18.99
C LEU A 638 -12.38 19.60 -18.54
N VAL A 639 -12.97 19.36 -17.36
CA VAL A 639 -14.01 20.22 -16.75
C VAL A 639 -13.42 21.48 -16.11
N GLU A 640 -12.18 21.44 -15.63
CA GLU A 640 -11.48 22.60 -15.05
C GLU A 640 -11.10 23.67 -16.10
N LEU A 641 -11.05 23.29 -17.39
CA LEU A 641 -10.73 24.21 -18.49
C LEU A 641 -11.87 25.21 -18.69
N ASN A 642 -11.53 26.49 -18.81
CA ASN A 642 -12.49 27.53 -19.15
C ASN A 642 -12.91 27.39 -20.62
N PRO A 643 -14.20 27.13 -20.90
CA PRO A 643 -14.71 26.88 -22.25
C PRO A 643 -14.79 28.15 -23.12
N THR A 644 -14.45 29.34 -22.61
CA THR A 644 -14.38 30.58 -23.42
C THR A 644 -12.96 30.93 -23.88
N LEU A 645 -11.95 30.22 -23.41
CA LEU A 645 -10.53 30.43 -23.74
C LEU A 645 -10.03 29.36 -24.73
N SER A 646 -8.97 29.65 -25.48
CA SER A 646 -8.25 28.63 -26.28
C SER A 646 -7.49 27.63 -25.40
N LEU A 647 -6.98 26.53 -25.96
CA LEU A 647 -6.12 25.60 -25.20
C LEU A 647 -4.87 26.30 -24.68
N GLN A 648 -4.27 27.18 -25.49
CA GLN A 648 -3.05 27.90 -25.11
C GLN A 648 -3.30 28.89 -23.95
N GLN A 649 -4.44 29.59 -23.98
CA GLN A 649 -4.85 30.46 -22.88
C GLN A 649 -5.15 29.64 -21.63
N ASN A 650 -5.91 28.54 -21.73
CA ASN A 650 -6.18 27.66 -20.59
C ASN A 650 -4.90 27.11 -19.94
N LEU A 651 -3.94 26.63 -20.74
CA LEU A 651 -2.65 26.18 -20.22
C LEU A 651 -1.86 27.33 -19.58
N ASN A 652 -1.93 28.54 -20.13
CA ASN A 652 -1.34 29.72 -19.51
C ASN A 652 -1.96 30.01 -18.13
N GLU A 653 -3.28 30.18 -18.06
CA GLU A 653 -3.99 30.59 -16.84
C GLU A 653 -3.91 29.53 -15.73
N TYR A 654 -4.10 28.26 -16.08
CA TYR A 654 -4.25 27.18 -15.10
C TYR A 654 -2.97 26.36 -14.86
N ALA A 655 -1.97 26.38 -15.76
CA ALA A 655 -0.73 25.61 -15.59
C ALA A 655 0.55 26.47 -15.49
N PHE A 656 0.58 27.67 -16.07
CA PHE A 656 1.73 28.59 -16.05
C PHE A 656 1.45 29.84 -15.19
N ARG A 657 0.85 29.63 -14.01
CA ARG A 657 0.71 30.62 -12.93
C ARG A 657 0.79 29.96 -11.55
N ALA A 658 1.35 30.67 -10.56
CA ALA A 658 1.49 30.19 -9.16
C ALA A 658 0.17 29.81 -8.45
N SER A 659 -0.96 30.40 -8.91
CA SER A 659 -2.33 30.14 -8.46
C SER A 659 -3.08 29.14 -9.35
N GLY A 660 -2.48 28.70 -10.47
CA GLY A 660 -3.10 27.81 -11.45
C GLY A 660 -3.40 26.43 -10.87
N PHE A 661 -4.55 25.86 -11.24
CA PHE A 661 -4.97 24.54 -10.78
C PHE A 661 -3.95 23.44 -11.12
N PHE A 662 -3.49 23.40 -12.37
CA PHE A 662 -2.53 22.41 -12.85
C PHE A 662 -1.14 22.65 -12.26
N PHE A 663 -0.74 23.90 -12.00
CA PHE A 663 0.54 24.21 -11.36
C PHE A 663 0.73 23.45 -10.04
N ARG A 664 -0.29 23.45 -9.17
CA ARG A 664 -0.33 22.70 -7.89
C ARG A 664 -1.06 21.35 -7.99
N GLU A 665 -1.18 20.77 -9.18
CA GLU A 665 -1.90 19.50 -9.35
C GLU A 665 -1.09 18.31 -8.84
N PHE A 666 0.22 18.34 -9.07
CA PHE A 666 1.15 17.32 -8.64
C PHE A 666 1.07 17.12 -7.13
N ASP A 667 1.35 18.16 -6.36
CA ASP A 667 1.39 18.10 -4.89
C ASP A 667 0.05 17.61 -4.31
N ARG A 668 -1.07 18.07 -4.87
CA ARG A 668 -2.42 17.63 -4.47
C ARG A 668 -2.70 16.15 -4.77
N LEU A 669 -2.15 15.58 -5.84
CA LEU A 669 -2.18 14.12 -6.06
C LEU A 669 -1.28 13.38 -5.07
N PHE A 670 -0.09 13.90 -4.77
CA PHE A 670 0.85 13.22 -3.88
C PHE A 670 0.40 13.22 -2.42
N ILE A 671 -0.08 14.34 -1.90
CA ILE A 671 -0.63 14.46 -0.54
C ILE A 671 -1.80 13.49 -0.34
N SER A 672 -2.74 13.41 -1.29
CA SER A 672 -4.04 12.72 -1.13
C SER A 672 -4.13 11.31 -1.73
N HIS A 673 -3.00 10.74 -2.16
CA HIS A 673 -2.95 9.38 -2.71
C HIS A 673 -1.62 8.64 -2.42
N PHE A 674 -0.53 9.38 -2.19
CA PHE A 674 0.82 8.81 -2.12
C PHE A 674 1.61 9.15 -0.84
N ALA A 675 1.12 10.04 0.03
CA ALA A 675 1.83 10.50 1.23
C ALA A 675 2.25 9.38 2.21
N GLN A 676 1.52 8.26 2.24
CA GLN A 676 1.87 7.09 3.06
C GLN A 676 3.11 6.34 2.54
N HIS A 677 3.53 6.58 1.29
CA HIS A 677 4.56 5.82 0.57
C HIS A 677 5.55 6.75 -0.14
N PRO A 678 6.57 7.30 0.58
CA PRO A 678 7.51 8.31 0.06
C PRO A 678 8.42 7.82 -1.09
N THR A 679 8.25 6.58 -1.54
CA THR A 679 8.99 5.97 -2.65
C THR A 679 8.30 6.11 -4.01
N TYR A 680 7.05 6.55 -4.05
CA TYR A 680 6.32 6.77 -5.30
C TYR A 680 6.78 8.01 -6.06
N GLU A 681 7.12 9.11 -5.38
CA GLU A 681 7.56 10.33 -6.07
C GLU A 681 8.94 10.15 -6.75
N PRO A 682 9.98 9.57 -6.10
CA PRO A 682 11.23 9.24 -6.76
C PRO A 682 11.04 8.36 -7.99
N VAL A 683 10.14 7.36 -7.93
CA VAL A 683 9.83 6.49 -9.08
C VAL A 683 9.18 7.25 -10.22
N LEU A 684 8.16 8.06 -9.95
CA LEU A 684 7.44 8.79 -11.00
C LEU A 684 8.32 9.89 -11.62
N ARG A 685 9.17 10.55 -10.81
CA ARG A 685 10.19 11.49 -11.26
C ARG A 685 11.25 10.79 -12.12
N ALA A 686 11.80 9.66 -11.66
CA ALA A 686 12.81 8.90 -12.40
C ALA A 686 12.30 8.35 -13.74
N LEU A 687 11.04 7.93 -13.81
CA LEU A 687 10.36 7.45 -15.02
C LEU A 687 9.86 8.56 -15.96
N SER A 688 9.93 9.82 -15.55
CA SER A 688 9.61 10.96 -16.42
C SER A 688 10.73 11.28 -17.42
N GLU A 689 11.99 11.00 -17.05
CA GLU A 689 13.17 11.22 -17.90
C GLU A 689 13.30 10.15 -19.00
N ARG A 690 13.17 8.87 -18.65
CA ARG A 690 13.26 7.75 -19.60
C ARG A 690 12.56 6.48 -19.10
N ARG A 691 12.32 5.55 -20.03
CA ARG A 691 11.94 4.16 -19.72
C ARG A 691 13.11 3.48 -19.00
N LEU A 692 12.88 2.82 -17.85
CA LEU A 692 13.91 2.22 -17.00
C LEU A 692 13.65 0.73 -16.78
N ILE A 693 14.69 -0.12 -16.85
CA ILE A 693 14.57 -1.52 -16.39
C ILE A 693 14.49 -1.57 -14.85
N PRO A 694 13.94 -2.64 -14.23
CA PRO A 694 13.82 -2.77 -12.78
C PRO A 694 15.09 -2.39 -12.00
N ALA A 695 16.26 -2.89 -12.42
CA ALA A 695 17.55 -2.64 -11.77
C ALA A 695 17.99 -1.16 -11.83
N GLU A 696 17.73 -0.47 -12.95
CA GLU A 696 18.02 0.97 -13.07
C GLU A 696 17.08 1.78 -12.16
N LEU A 697 15.80 1.38 -12.09
CA LEU A 697 14.80 2.08 -11.29
C LEU A 697 15.05 1.88 -9.79
N THR A 698 15.42 0.67 -9.34
CA THR A 698 15.79 0.40 -7.95
C THR A 698 17.03 1.17 -7.53
N ALA A 699 18.09 1.16 -8.36
CA ALA A 699 19.32 1.90 -8.07
C ALA A 699 19.07 3.42 -8.02
N LYS A 700 18.40 3.98 -9.04
CA LYS A 700 18.14 5.42 -9.13
C LYS A 700 17.19 5.95 -8.05
N CYS A 701 16.25 5.12 -7.58
CA CYS A 701 15.28 5.50 -6.55
C CYS A 701 15.64 4.98 -5.15
N GLN A 702 16.84 4.44 -4.95
CA GLN A 702 17.33 3.89 -3.66
C GLN A 702 16.38 2.83 -3.05
N LEU A 703 15.72 2.05 -3.90
CA LEU A 703 14.75 1.03 -3.51
C LEU A 703 15.38 -0.35 -3.44
N LEU A 704 15.04 -1.12 -2.40
CA LEU A 704 15.36 -2.55 -2.36
C LEU A 704 14.56 -3.30 -3.45
N ALA A 705 15.26 -4.12 -4.22
CA ALA A 705 14.66 -5.00 -5.22
C ALA A 705 13.80 -6.12 -4.59
N GLY A 706 13.04 -6.84 -5.42
CA GLY A 706 12.22 -7.97 -4.99
C GLY A 706 10.75 -7.63 -4.73
N GLY A 707 10.15 -8.30 -3.74
CA GLY A 707 8.69 -8.31 -3.52
C GLY A 707 8.09 -6.92 -3.27
N THR A 708 8.73 -6.12 -2.41
CA THR A 708 8.26 -4.77 -2.05
C THR A 708 8.28 -3.80 -3.24
N PHE A 709 9.31 -3.87 -4.08
CA PHE A 709 9.37 -3.12 -5.33
C PHE A 709 8.24 -3.57 -6.28
N SER A 710 8.09 -4.87 -6.50
CA SER A 710 7.07 -5.41 -7.41
C SER A 710 5.63 -5.08 -6.95
N ALA A 711 5.39 -5.06 -5.64
CA ALA A 711 4.11 -4.64 -5.07
C ALA A 711 3.81 -3.15 -5.36
N ARG A 712 4.79 -2.27 -5.14
CA ARG A 712 4.69 -0.82 -5.38
C ARG A 712 4.55 -0.48 -6.86
N MET A 713 5.27 -1.17 -7.74
CA MET A 713 5.11 -0.97 -9.18
C MET A 713 3.70 -1.38 -9.62
N LYS A 714 3.21 -2.54 -9.19
CA LYS A 714 1.82 -2.98 -9.45
C LYS A 714 0.78 -2.02 -8.88
N GLU A 715 1.06 -1.34 -7.78
CA GLU A 715 0.19 -0.29 -7.22
C GLU A 715 0.18 0.99 -8.07
N LEU A 716 1.33 1.44 -8.58
CA LEU A 716 1.40 2.56 -9.53
C LEU A 716 0.80 2.24 -10.91
N GLU A 717 0.85 0.97 -11.33
CA GLU A 717 0.16 0.47 -12.53
C GLU A 717 -1.35 0.45 -12.36
N LEU A 718 -1.85 -0.13 -11.26
CA LEU A 718 -3.28 -0.14 -10.93
C LEU A 718 -3.84 1.29 -10.78
N ALA A 719 -3.06 2.22 -10.23
CA ALA A 719 -3.46 3.62 -10.11
C ALA A 719 -3.38 4.42 -11.45
N GLY A 720 -2.91 3.83 -12.54
CA GLY A 720 -2.84 4.47 -13.86
C GLY A 720 -1.75 5.55 -13.98
N PHE A 721 -0.62 5.35 -13.30
CA PHE A 721 0.54 6.27 -13.33
C PHE A 721 1.78 5.66 -13.98
N VAL A 722 1.96 4.34 -13.92
CA VAL A 722 3.09 3.61 -14.52
C VAL A 722 2.57 2.47 -15.40
N ARG A 723 3.39 1.98 -16.34
CA ARG A 723 3.14 0.76 -17.12
C ARG A 723 4.43 -0.05 -17.28
N ALA A 724 4.38 -1.35 -17.06
CA ALA A 724 5.41 -2.29 -17.50
C ALA A 724 5.32 -2.55 -19.02
N LEU A 725 6.45 -2.44 -19.70
CA LEU A 725 6.61 -2.65 -21.14
C LEU A 725 7.57 -3.83 -21.37
N SER A 726 7.03 -5.01 -21.66
CA SER A 726 7.77 -6.09 -22.34
C SER A 726 7.86 -5.79 -23.84
N PRO A 727 8.91 -6.28 -24.54
CA PRO A 727 8.86 -6.47 -25.99
C PRO A 727 7.66 -7.35 -26.40
N VAL A 728 6.96 -7.01 -27.48
CA VAL A 728 5.73 -7.71 -27.95
C VAL A 728 5.94 -9.20 -28.32
N ASP A 729 7.18 -9.60 -28.55
CA ASP A 729 7.66 -10.97 -28.80
C ASP A 729 8.11 -11.72 -27.54
N LYS A 730 7.95 -11.11 -26.36
CA LYS A 730 8.37 -11.66 -25.07
C LYS A 730 7.20 -11.66 -24.07
N GLY A 731 7.19 -12.65 -23.18
CA GLY A 731 6.12 -12.79 -22.19
C GLY A 731 6.10 -11.71 -21.10
N PRO A 732 5.07 -11.69 -20.24
CA PRO A 732 4.96 -10.75 -19.12
C PRO A 732 6.04 -10.92 -18.04
N ASN A 733 6.76 -12.05 -18.05
CA ASN A 733 7.87 -12.34 -17.12
C ASN A 733 9.26 -12.09 -17.74
N SER A 734 9.35 -11.22 -18.75
CA SER A 734 10.59 -10.98 -19.50
C SER A 734 11.65 -10.25 -18.66
N ARG A 735 12.91 -10.70 -18.74
CA ARG A 735 14.07 -9.95 -18.21
C ARG A 735 14.31 -8.60 -18.93
N LEU A 736 13.56 -8.33 -20.01
CA LEU A 736 13.62 -7.09 -20.79
C LEU A 736 12.51 -6.08 -20.45
N ILE A 737 11.69 -6.32 -19.41
CA ILE A 737 10.68 -5.36 -18.95
C ILE A 737 11.33 -4.00 -18.66
N ARG A 738 10.70 -2.93 -19.16
CA ARG A 738 10.98 -1.54 -18.79
C ARG A 738 9.72 -0.92 -18.22
N TYR A 739 9.82 -0.22 -17.11
CA TYR A 739 8.74 0.64 -16.65
C TYR A 739 8.79 1.98 -17.39
N SER A 740 7.62 2.60 -17.58
CA SER A 740 7.50 3.99 -18.02
C SER A 740 6.35 4.69 -17.31
N LEU A 741 6.48 6.01 -17.12
CA LEU A 741 5.38 6.88 -16.76
C LEU A 741 4.26 6.74 -17.82
N ASP A 742 3.01 6.50 -17.39
CA ASP A 742 1.87 6.22 -18.28
C ASP A 742 0.78 7.31 -18.21
N ASN A 743 1.05 8.39 -17.47
CA ASN A 743 0.10 9.49 -17.26
C ASN A 743 0.49 10.72 -18.07
N GLU A 744 -0.37 11.15 -19.00
CA GLU A 744 -0.16 12.27 -19.91
C GLU A 744 0.14 13.58 -19.17
N TYR A 745 -0.63 13.88 -18.11
CA TYR A 745 -0.44 15.11 -17.35
C TYR A 745 0.90 15.15 -16.63
N LEU A 746 1.36 14.03 -16.04
CA LEU A 746 2.70 13.98 -15.44
C LEU A 746 3.81 14.11 -16.49
N HIS A 747 3.63 13.57 -17.70
CA HIS A 747 4.57 13.80 -18.82
C HIS A 747 4.66 15.28 -19.23
N PHE A 748 3.59 16.06 -19.09
CA PHE A 748 3.61 17.51 -19.31
C PHE A 748 4.25 18.25 -18.13
N TYR A 749 3.79 17.96 -16.91
CA TYR A 749 4.23 18.60 -15.67
C TYR A 749 5.74 18.46 -15.44
N PHE A 750 6.29 17.25 -15.49
CA PHE A 750 7.72 17.02 -15.29
C PHE A 750 8.59 17.62 -16.40
N ARG A 751 8.03 17.88 -17.60
CA ARG A 751 8.78 18.42 -18.74
C ARG A 751 8.80 19.94 -18.78
N PHE A 752 7.72 20.62 -18.40
CA PHE A 752 7.56 22.06 -18.61
C PHE A 752 7.14 22.88 -17.38
N ILE A 753 6.63 22.25 -16.31
CA ILE A 753 6.16 22.97 -15.11
C ILE A 753 7.19 22.81 -13.99
N ALA A 754 7.49 21.57 -13.59
CA ALA A 754 8.40 21.29 -12.48
C ALA A 754 9.83 21.85 -12.65
N PRO A 755 10.46 21.84 -13.85
CA PRO A 755 11.80 22.41 -14.03
C PRO A 755 11.84 23.94 -14.01
N HIS A 756 10.70 24.59 -14.26
CA HIS A 756 10.58 26.03 -14.48
C HIS A 756 9.69 26.72 -13.43
N SER A 757 9.45 26.06 -12.30
CA SER A 757 8.47 26.51 -11.29
C SER A 757 8.76 27.91 -10.76
N ALA A 758 10.03 28.28 -10.56
CA ALA A 758 10.43 29.62 -10.15
C ALA A 758 10.18 30.69 -11.23
N GLU A 759 10.42 30.38 -12.51
CA GLU A 759 10.17 31.28 -13.65
C GLU A 759 8.66 31.49 -13.86
N ILE A 760 7.86 30.46 -13.63
CA ILE A 760 6.39 30.51 -13.66
C ILE A 760 5.83 31.33 -12.49
N VAL A 761 6.38 31.15 -11.28
CA VAL A 761 5.96 31.91 -10.09
C VAL A 761 6.32 33.39 -10.20
N SER A 762 7.46 33.72 -10.81
CA SER A 762 7.88 35.11 -11.08
C SER A 762 7.26 35.72 -12.34
N GLY A 763 6.44 34.98 -13.09
CA GLY A 763 5.79 35.45 -14.32
C GLY A 763 6.72 35.60 -15.54
N ASN A 764 7.97 35.16 -15.44
CA ASN A 764 8.97 35.24 -16.51
C ASN A 764 8.78 34.17 -17.59
N LEU A 765 8.11 33.05 -17.26
CA LEU A 765 7.77 31.99 -18.20
C LEU A 765 6.25 31.76 -18.29
N SER A 766 5.74 31.86 -19.51
CA SER A 766 4.35 31.68 -19.91
C SER A 766 4.18 30.49 -20.88
N PHE A 767 2.97 29.94 -21.00
CA PHE A 767 2.76 28.83 -21.93
C PHE A 767 3.05 29.16 -23.41
N PRO A 768 2.75 30.37 -23.95
CA PRO A 768 3.12 30.74 -25.31
C PRO A 768 4.62 30.60 -25.63
N GLN A 769 5.53 30.91 -24.68
CA GLN A 769 6.97 30.70 -24.86
C GLN A 769 7.31 29.20 -25.00
N ILE A 770 6.67 28.34 -24.19
CA ILE A 770 6.82 26.87 -24.30
C ILE A 770 6.23 26.34 -25.61
N ASN A 771 5.05 26.79 -26.01
CA ASN A 771 4.39 26.34 -27.25
C ASN A 771 5.19 26.68 -28.52
N ALA A 772 5.90 27.82 -28.52
CA ALA A 772 6.81 28.21 -29.60
C ALA A 772 8.15 27.42 -29.62
N SER A 773 8.43 26.61 -28.59
CA SER A 773 9.72 25.93 -28.44
C SER A 773 9.82 24.60 -29.20
N ARG A 774 11.01 24.31 -29.74
CA ARG A 774 11.35 22.99 -30.32
C ARG A 774 11.21 21.85 -29.30
N ALA A 775 11.30 22.14 -28.00
CA ALA A 775 11.11 21.16 -26.93
C ALA A 775 9.65 20.70 -26.82
N PHE A 776 8.68 21.59 -27.10
CA PHE A 776 7.26 21.23 -27.15
C PHE A 776 6.91 20.42 -28.41
N ASP A 777 7.46 20.76 -29.58
CA ASP A 777 7.32 19.94 -30.79
C ASP A 777 7.83 18.51 -30.59
N GLN A 778 9.01 18.34 -29.99
CA GLN A 778 9.57 17.03 -29.66
C GLN A 778 8.68 16.26 -28.67
N TRP A 779 8.22 16.93 -27.61
CA TRP A 779 7.34 16.32 -26.61
C TRP A 779 6.01 15.87 -27.20
N ARG A 780 5.40 16.67 -28.10
CA ARG A 780 4.15 16.30 -28.79
C ARG A 780 4.33 15.06 -29.67
N GLY A 781 5.49 14.90 -30.31
CA GLY A 781 5.89 13.65 -30.97
C GLY A 781 5.78 12.44 -30.04
N TYR A 782 6.52 12.44 -28.93
CA TYR A 782 6.49 11.35 -27.96
C TYR A 782 5.13 11.16 -27.27
N ALA A 783 4.36 12.23 -27.09
CA ALA A 783 2.99 12.16 -26.56
C ALA A 783 2.04 11.45 -27.54
N PHE A 784 2.15 11.75 -28.83
CA PHE A 784 1.34 11.12 -29.86
C PHE A 784 1.67 9.62 -30.01
N GLU A 785 2.94 9.23 -29.92
CA GLU A 785 3.31 7.81 -29.85
C GLU A 785 2.68 7.10 -28.63
N ARG A 786 2.62 7.77 -27.46
CA ARG A 786 1.96 7.22 -26.25
C ARG A 786 0.47 7.04 -26.50
N LEU A 787 -0.21 8.02 -27.11
CA LEU A 787 -1.62 7.94 -27.49
C LEU A 787 -1.88 6.75 -28.42
N CYS A 788 -1.10 6.60 -29.49
CA CYS A 788 -1.25 5.49 -30.44
C CYS A 788 -1.02 4.11 -29.79
N ARG A 789 -0.05 3.98 -28.89
CA ARG A 789 0.13 2.77 -28.07
C ARG A 789 -1.04 2.50 -27.12
N LYS A 790 -1.58 3.55 -26.49
CA LYS A 790 -2.69 3.46 -25.52
C LYS A 790 -3.98 2.99 -26.20
N HIS A 791 -4.21 3.46 -27.43
CA HIS A 791 -5.38 3.15 -28.27
C HIS A 791 -5.06 2.14 -29.39
N ALA A 792 -4.08 1.25 -29.19
CA ALA A 792 -3.65 0.28 -30.20
C ALA A 792 -4.78 -0.68 -30.67
N LYS A 793 -5.82 -0.91 -29.86
CA LYS A 793 -7.02 -1.64 -30.30
C LYS A 793 -7.80 -0.87 -31.37
N GLN A 794 -7.99 0.44 -31.22
CA GLN A 794 -8.69 1.26 -32.23
C GLN A 794 -7.92 1.27 -33.57
N LEU A 795 -6.58 1.28 -33.52
CA LEU A 795 -5.74 1.07 -34.71
C LEU A 795 -6.00 -0.30 -35.37
N ALA A 796 -6.00 -1.39 -34.60
CA ALA A 796 -6.24 -2.74 -35.14
C ALA A 796 -7.66 -2.93 -35.70
N ASP A 797 -8.67 -2.35 -35.04
CA ASP A 797 -10.05 -2.37 -35.49
C ASP A 797 -10.22 -1.56 -36.80
N HIS A 798 -9.64 -0.36 -36.88
CA HIS A 798 -9.64 0.48 -38.09
C HIS A 798 -8.89 -0.17 -39.25
N LEU A 799 -7.74 -0.80 -38.98
CA LEU A 799 -6.96 -1.62 -39.94
C LEU A 799 -7.61 -2.99 -40.23
N ARG A 800 -8.83 -3.24 -39.74
CA ARG A 800 -9.67 -4.41 -40.03
C ARG A 800 -9.10 -5.77 -39.62
N PHE A 801 -8.02 -5.81 -38.84
CA PHE A 801 -7.48 -7.05 -38.24
C PHE A 801 -7.82 -7.20 -36.75
N GLY A 802 -8.63 -6.31 -36.16
CA GLY A 802 -9.00 -6.34 -34.74
C GLY A 802 -9.65 -7.65 -34.25
N GLY A 803 -10.32 -8.40 -35.15
CA GLY A 803 -10.86 -9.74 -34.88
C GLY A 803 -9.85 -10.89 -34.98
N ILE A 804 -8.65 -10.65 -35.53
CA ILE A 804 -7.55 -11.62 -35.59
C ILE A 804 -6.78 -11.56 -34.27
N SER A 805 -6.48 -12.71 -33.67
CA SER A 805 -5.67 -12.78 -32.45
C SER A 805 -4.30 -12.14 -32.69
N HIS A 806 -3.96 -11.13 -31.89
CA HIS A 806 -2.71 -10.39 -32.03
C HIS A 806 -2.17 -9.93 -30.66
N ARG A 807 -0.87 -9.67 -30.61
CA ARG A 807 -0.24 -8.90 -29.51
C ARG A 807 0.25 -7.57 -30.06
N SER A 808 0.07 -6.48 -29.32
CA SER A 808 0.55 -5.15 -29.67
C SER A 808 1.50 -4.61 -28.60
N GLY A 809 2.50 -3.84 -29.00
CA GLY A 809 3.43 -3.22 -28.06
C GLY A 809 4.68 -2.66 -28.74
N ALA A 810 5.62 -2.17 -27.94
CA ALA A 810 6.95 -1.85 -28.46
C ALA A 810 7.73 -3.14 -28.74
N TRP A 811 8.62 -3.12 -29.73
CA TRP A 811 9.65 -4.12 -29.94
C TRP A 811 11.02 -3.47 -29.80
N PHE A 812 11.99 -4.17 -29.22
CA PHE A 812 13.37 -3.68 -29.16
C PHE A 812 14.38 -4.81 -28.95
N GLN A 813 15.53 -4.68 -29.62
CA GLN A 813 16.63 -5.64 -29.55
C GLN A 813 17.94 -4.90 -29.18
N ARG A 814 18.68 -5.44 -28.22
CA ARG A 814 20.07 -5.01 -27.97
C ARG A 814 20.94 -5.47 -29.13
N GLY A 815 21.76 -4.58 -29.67
CA GLY A 815 22.80 -4.95 -30.62
C GLY A 815 23.81 -5.91 -29.98
N MET A 816 24.33 -6.84 -30.76
CA MET A 816 25.42 -7.74 -30.38
C MET A 816 26.63 -7.42 -31.25
N THR A 817 27.64 -6.79 -30.64
CA THR A 817 29.00 -6.45 -31.10
C THR A 817 29.19 -5.83 -32.49
N GLU A 818 28.59 -6.38 -33.55
CA GLU A 818 28.67 -5.89 -34.93
C GLU A 818 27.30 -5.48 -35.51
N ARG A 819 26.19 -6.00 -34.95
CA ARG A 819 24.83 -5.64 -35.40
C ARG A 819 24.25 -4.51 -34.58
N ALA A 820 23.78 -3.46 -35.25
CA ALA A 820 23.02 -2.37 -34.63
C ALA A 820 21.76 -2.91 -33.93
N GLY A 821 21.51 -2.44 -32.70
CA GLY A 821 20.23 -2.65 -32.04
C GLY A 821 19.17 -1.69 -32.59
N GLY A 822 17.89 -2.02 -32.39
CA GLY A 822 16.78 -1.20 -32.87
C GLY A 822 15.58 -1.22 -31.94
N GLN A 823 14.65 -0.29 -32.21
CA GLN A 823 13.37 -0.16 -31.52
C GLN A 823 12.27 0.16 -32.55
N VAL A 824 11.11 -0.48 -32.38
CA VAL A 824 9.86 -0.15 -33.04
C VAL A 824 8.87 0.22 -31.94
N ASP A 825 8.28 1.40 -32.04
CA ASP A 825 7.52 1.99 -30.92
C ASP A 825 6.08 1.51 -30.82
N LEU A 826 5.52 0.95 -31.90
CA LEU A 826 4.33 0.10 -31.93
C LEU A 826 4.45 -0.94 -33.06
N LEU A 827 4.41 -2.22 -32.70
CA LEU A 827 4.38 -3.39 -33.57
C LEU A 827 3.20 -4.27 -33.16
N PHE A 828 2.45 -4.77 -34.13
CA PHE A 828 1.49 -5.85 -33.94
C PHE A 828 2.08 -7.16 -34.44
N VAL A 829 2.02 -8.21 -33.63
CA VAL A 829 2.35 -9.59 -34.00
C VAL A 829 1.03 -10.36 -34.07
N ARG A 830 0.55 -10.63 -35.29
CA ARG A 830 -0.75 -11.26 -35.55
C ARG A 830 -0.60 -12.79 -35.73
N ALA A 831 -1.65 -13.53 -35.42
CA ALA A 831 -1.69 -14.99 -35.53
C ALA A 831 -1.75 -15.52 -36.97
N ASP A 832 -2.02 -14.66 -37.96
CA ASP A 832 -1.97 -14.95 -39.39
C ASP A 832 -0.57 -14.74 -40.01
N SER A 833 0.48 -14.74 -39.18
CA SER A 833 1.88 -14.53 -39.56
C SER A 833 2.16 -13.15 -40.22
N VAL A 834 1.37 -12.13 -39.90
CA VAL A 834 1.61 -10.74 -40.31
C VAL A 834 2.19 -9.91 -39.16
N LEU A 835 3.20 -9.10 -39.47
CA LEU A 835 3.73 -8.03 -38.63
C LEU A 835 3.24 -6.67 -39.12
N THR A 836 2.39 -5.99 -38.36
CA THR A 836 1.95 -4.62 -38.67
C THR A 836 2.85 -3.62 -37.94
N VAL A 837 3.73 -2.95 -38.68
CA VAL A 837 4.75 -2.01 -38.19
C VAL A 837 4.20 -0.58 -38.25
N CYS A 838 4.13 0.12 -37.11
CA CYS A 838 3.58 1.47 -37.05
C CYS A 838 4.66 2.53 -36.82
N GLU A 839 4.79 3.47 -37.77
CA GLU A 839 5.45 4.76 -37.56
C GLU A 839 4.42 5.80 -37.14
N MET A 840 4.63 6.48 -36.01
CA MET A 840 3.80 7.61 -35.57
C MET A 840 4.59 8.91 -35.72
N LYS A 841 4.04 9.92 -36.39
CA LYS A 841 4.69 11.24 -36.52
C LYS A 841 3.71 12.39 -36.24
N TYR A 842 4.13 13.34 -35.38
CA TYR A 842 3.34 14.51 -34.99
C TYR A 842 3.97 15.82 -35.49
N THR A 843 4.08 15.99 -36.81
CA THR A 843 4.51 17.27 -37.40
C THR A 843 4.09 17.37 -38.85
N ALA A 844 3.72 18.58 -39.30
CA ALA A 844 3.51 18.87 -40.71
C ALA A 844 4.84 18.89 -41.50
N ARG A 845 5.96 19.22 -40.83
CA ARG A 845 7.28 19.46 -41.44
C ARG A 845 8.11 18.17 -41.59
N LEU A 846 7.53 17.13 -42.17
CA LEU A 846 8.24 15.86 -42.36
C LEU A 846 9.38 15.97 -43.39
N ALA A 847 10.37 15.10 -43.20
CA ALA A 847 11.46 14.81 -44.12
C ALA A 847 11.27 13.38 -44.66
N PRO A 848 10.59 13.16 -45.80
CA PRO A 848 10.19 11.84 -46.25
C PRO A 848 11.33 10.83 -46.36
N ARG A 849 12.47 11.23 -46.94
CA ARG A 849 13.69 10.40 -47.01
C ARG A 849 14.16 9.87 -45.66
N GLN A 850 14.06 10.68 -44.60
CA GLN A 850 14.43 10.24 -43.24
C GLN A 850 13.39 9.25 -42.70
N VAL A 851 12.09 9.55 -42.81
CA VAL A 851 11.01 8.67 -42.33
C VAL A 851 11.04 7.30 -43.03
N VAL A 852 11.30 7.29 -44.33
CA VAL A 852 11.46 6.06 -45.13
C VAL A 852 12.71 5.28 -44.70
N SER A 853 13.86 5.94 -44.58
CA SER A 853 15.10 5.26 -44.13
C SER A 853 15.01 4.72 -42.70
N GLU A 854 14.33 5.44 -41.79
CA GLU A 854 13.98 4.96 -40.44
C GLU A 854 13.10 3.70 -40.47
N LEU A 855 12.11 3.66 -41.37
CA LEU A 855 11.21 2.50 -41.56
C LEU A 855 11.95 1.30 -42.16
N GLU A 856 12.76 1.51 -43.19
CA GLU A 856 13.49 0.44 -43.90
C GLU A 856 14.48 -0.26 -42.95
N GLY A 857 15.25 0.50 -42.16
CA GLY A 857 16.13 -0.07 -41.14
C GLY A 857 15.39 -0.85 -40.03
N LYS A 858 14.17 -0.44 -39.68
CA LYS A 858 13.30 -1.20 -38.75
C LYS A 858 12.76 -2.47 -39.40
N VAL A 859 12.34 -2.40 -40.66
CA VAL A 859 11.83 -3.52 -41.46
C VAL A 859 12.87 -4.64 -41.59
N ASP A 860 14.13 -4.31 -41.85
CA ASP A 860 15.20 -5.31 -42.00
C ASP A 860 15.57 -5.99 -40.67
N LEU A 861 15.54 -5.25 -39.56
CA LEU A 861 15.67 -5.85 -38.22
C LEU A 861 14.51 -6.80 -37.89
N LEU A 862 13.27 -6.43 -38.27
CA LEU A 862 12.11 -7.30 -38.07
C LEU A 862 12.14 -8.56 -38.95
N ARG A 863 12.56 -8.45 -40.22
CA ARG A 863 12.80 -9.61 -41.11
C ARG A 863 13.76 -10.62 -40.49
N ALA A 864 14.83 -10.15 -39.85
CA ALA A 864 15.82 -11.00 -39.18
C ALA A 864 15.31 -11.58 -37.84
N ALA A 865 14.44 -10.87 -37.12
CA ALA A 865 13.92 -11.30 -35.83
C ALA A 865 12.67 -12.21 -35.91
N PHE A 866 11.90 -12.12 -37.00
CA PHE A 866 10.64 -12.85 -37.23
C PHE A 866 10.63 -13.48 -38.63
N PRO A 867 11.49 -14.50 -38.90
CA PRO A 867 11.48 -15.19 -40.17
C PRO A 867 10.09 -15.78 -40.49
N GLY A 868 9.75 -15.80 -41.79
CA GLY A 868 8.48 -16.33 -42.28
C GLY A 868 7.25 -15.44 -42.05
N HIS A 869 7.38 -14.26 -41.42
CA HIS A 869 6.27 -13.32 -41.29
C HIS A 869 6.21 -12.36 -42.49
N ALA A 870 4.99 -12.06 -42.95
CA ALA A 870 4.72 -10.93 -43.84
C ALA A 870 4.81 -9.61 -43.06
N LEU A 871 5.06 -8.50 -43.77
CA LEU A 871 5.21 -7.18 -43.17
C LEU A 871 4.23 -6.19 -43.81
N GLU A 872 3.44 -5.54 -42.96
CA GLU A 872 2.48 -4.48 -43.28
C GLU A 872 2.94 -3.19 -42.61
N ARG A 873 3.01 -2.09 -43.34
CA ARG A 873 3.62 -0.83 -42.91
C ARG A 873 2.56 0.25 -42.78
N VAL A 874 2.44 0.83 -41.60
CA VAL A 874 1.45 1.86 -41.27
C VAL A 874 2.14 3.14 -40.87
N LEU A 875 1.78 4.25 -41.50
CA LEU A 875 2.14 5.60 -41.04
C LEU A 875 0.91 6.25 -40.40
N VAL A 876 1.02 6.62 -39.12
CA VAL A 876 -0.02 7.36 -38.39
C VAL A 876 0.41 8.81 -38.22
N LEU A 877 -0.39 9.74 -38.75
CA LEU A 877 -0.12 11.17 -38.80
C LEU A 877 -1.01 11.94 -37.82
N GLY A 878 -0.40 12.57 -36.82
CA GLY A 878 -1.12 13.42 -35.87
C GLY A 878 -1.32 14.87 -36.33
N LYS A 879 -0.68 15.28 -37.44
CA LYS A 879 -0.94 16.52 -38.17
C LYS A 879 -0.78 16.29 -39.68
N PRO A 880 -1.59 16.93 -40.54
CA PRO A 880 -1.47 16.79 -42.00
C PRO A 880 -0.12 17.32 -42.50
N THR A 881 0.35 16.79 -43.63
CA THR A 881 1.64 17.14 -44.23
C THR A 881 1.51 17.39 -45.73
N PRO A 882 2.14 18.44 -46.29
CA PRO A 882 2.12 18.71 -47.73
C PRO A 882 3.06 17.80 -48.55
N LYS A 883 3.74 16.84 -47.91
CA LYS A 883 4.64 15.87 -48.56
C LYS A 883 4.10 14.44 -48.52
N LEU A 884 2.79 14.29 -48.38
CA LEU A 884 2.13 13.00 -48.19
C LEU A 884 2.41 12.02 -49.34
N ASP A 885 2.44 12.52 -50.58
CA ASP A 885 2.64 11.71 -51.78
C ASP A 885 4.09 11.20 -51.94
N GLN A 886 5.04 11.80 -51.22
CA GLN A 886 6.42 11.31 -51.10
C GLN A 886 6.57 10.22 -50.01
N LEU A 887 5.52 9.98 -49.22
CA LEU A 887 5.47 8.96 -48.17
C LEU A 887 4.61 7.77 -48.59
N ARG A 888 3.43 8.02 -49.20
CA ARG A 888 2.47 6.99 -49.63
C ARG A 888 3.09 5.76 -50.32
N PRO A 889 4.06 5.87 -51.25
CA PRO A 889 4.62 4.70 -51.94
C PRO A 889 5.42 3.72 -51.05
N HIS A 890 5.75 4.10 -49.82
CA HIS A 890 6.61 3.29 -48.93
C HIS A 890 5.82 2.58 -47.80
N PHE A 891 4.54 2.91 -47.63
CA PHE A 891 3.65 2.39 -46.59
C PHE A 891 2.40 1.78 -47.22
N ASP A 892 1.96 0.63 -46.71
CA ASP A 892 0.73 -0.05 -47.15
C ASP A 892 -0.53 0.72 -46.69
N HIS A 893 -0.46 1.37 -45.52
CA HIS A 893 -1.50 2.25 -45.01
C HIS A 893 -0.92 3.59 -44.52
N VAL A 894 -1.61 4.69 -44.81
CA VAL A 894 -1.32 6.01 -44.21
C VAL A 894 -2.62 6.57 -43.63
N LEU A 895 -2.64 6.73 -42.32
CA LEU A 895 -3.81 7.10 -41.52
C LEU A 895 -3.56 8.42 -40.77
N THR A 896 -4.62 9.18 -40.51
CA THR A 896 -4.58 10.33 -39.59
C THR A 896 -5.08 9.95 -38.20
N ALA A 897 -4.74 10.78 -37.20
CA ALA A 897 -5.27 10.64 -35.85
C ALA A 897 -6.81 10.71 -35.80
N ASP A 898 -7.41 11.56 -36.64
CA ASP A 898 -8.85 11.81 -36.60
C ASP A 898 -9.64 10.62 -37.16
N GLU A 899 -9.17 10.05 -38.28
CA GLU A 899 -9.74 8.83 -38.89
C GLU A 899 -9.75 7.62 -37.95
N VAL A 900 -8.77 7.50 -37.05
CA VAL A 900 -8.59 6.34 -36.16
C VAL A 900 -9.19 6.55 -34.77
N PHE A 901 -9.10 7.76 -34.21
CA PHE A 901 -9.38 8.02 -32.79
C PHE A 901 -10.57 8.97 -32.55
N LEU A 902 -11.15 9.56 -33.61
CA LEU A 902 -12.34 10.43 -33.55
C LEU A 902 -13.52 9.94 -34.42
N GLY A 903 -13.25 9.15 -35.47
CA GLY A 903 -14.25 8.41 -36.25
C GLY A 903 -15.12 7.49 -35.41
#